data_AF-A0A2D5ZAX9-F1
#
_entry.id   AF-A0A2D5ZAX9-F1
#
_cell.length_a   1.000
_cell.length_b   1.000
_cell.length_c   1.000
_cell.angle_alpha   90.00
_cell.angle_beta   90.00
_cell.angle_gamma   90.00
#
_symmetry.space_group_name_H-M   'P 1'
#
loop_
_entity.id
_entity.type
_entity.pdbx_description
1 polymer ?
#
loop_
_entity_poly.entity_id
_entity_poly.type
_entity_poly.pdbx_seq_one_letter_code
_entity_poly.pdbx_strand_id
1 'polypeptide(L)'
;MLFCKDLNQFIVTGAFAVLLALTFPCAAERTRKKLIEYGWGVPYPDQLLEKLHNIEKRPFDGIMFRLRDTNRVFDVRRWEEAEVQPQVDQLARVRGRNLTHNFLTVYVGNDDAKMDWFDDDQWSIIEANMKLTMRAAKAARAVGICFDPESWTKNKPWKYPGKYGDYTFEQVEAKVRQRGAQFMRVVQEANPRVRLLTLHLASGFARHFPVVRDEASRRRVLLETAETMLPAFQNGMLDAVGPEVQIIDGFSGTYWTATGDGFRRGYHRVRQGGLALIAPENHGRYLAHVQVGAAMFVDAIFGTYGEKGSRLGHYVTNRTREQWAESHIYHMLATVDEYAWVYTERMNWYGEQLFPPLTILDPIIRRARGKHDGDEVLGFDPEPGLIKGMARIDEHIERQVKTRRATIRRCAADAPKIDGVPDDTAWRDATELGAPVRIAGSTYSVVAHGSFLPRWGFAGLRMRAGLPAWDIPAHVAMLDEATGTVATTVRMTYDDAALYVAIRCDELSEAAIRASGRRRDADAIGDGDYVELSISRHVNPIRHVTFVVNPDGLQWDADSDDVSWDAAWQSAVHRADNYWSVEIAVPWSAISSAPGSGAVRRANICRQRTAHPELTSWSPTVTRLRDPRFFGTLEFE
;
A
#
# COMPACT_ATOMS: atom_id res chain seq x y z
N MET A 1 16.50 76.19 -53.63
CA MET A 1 17.62 76.31 -52.68
C MET A 1 17.99 74.89 -52.27
N LEU A 2 18.86 74.25 -53.04
CA LEU A 2 20.32 74.13 -52.81
C LEU A 2 20.59 73.28 -51.55
N PHE A 3 20.75 71.95 -51.67
CA PHE A 3 21.96 71.18 -52.04
C PHE A 3 23.11 71.24 -51.03
N CYS A 4 23.53 70.03 -50.60
CA CYS A 4 24.87 69.61 -50.17
C CYS A 4 25.40 70.19 -48.85
N LYS A 5 26.17 69.47 -48.00
CA LYS A 5 26.94 68.23 -48.16
C LYS A 5 27.38 67.74 -46.76
N ASP A 6 27.77 66.46 -46.74
CA ASP A 6 28.63 65.75 -45.78
C ASP A 6 27.97 65.02 -44.59
N LEU A 7 27.81 63.70 -44.67
CA LEU A 7 28.79 62.60 -44.53
C LEU A 7 28.97 62.17 -43.06
N ASN A 8 28.17 61.22 -42.60
CA ASN A 8 28.68 60.17 -41.73
C ASN A 8 27.93 58.86 -41.94
N GLN A 9 28.75 57.85 -42.20
CA GLN A 9 28.42 56.50 -42.62
C GLN A 9 27.52 55.79 -41.60
N PHE A 10 26.56 55.01 -42.06
CA PHE A 10 26.71 53.55 -42.05
C PHE A 10 25.84 52.95 -43.16
N ILE A 11 26.53 52.28 -44.08
CA ILE A 11 26.03 51.71 -45.32
C ILE A 11 25.11 50.53 -45.01
N VAL A 12 23.84 50.69 -45.38
CA VAL A 12 22.89 49.61 -45.61
C VAL A 12 23.16 49.02 -47.00
N THR A 13 22.81 47.75 -47.19
CA THR A 13 22.84 46.92 -48.42
C THR A 13 24.18 46.30 -48.86
N GLY A 14 24.34 45.01 -48.55
CA GLY A 14 25.38 44.19 -49.17
C GLY A 14 25.62 42.78 -48.61
N ALA A 15 24.63 42.05 -48.10
CA ALA A 15 24.76 40.60 -47.88
C ALA A 15 23.38 39.92 -47.71
N PHE A 16 22.71 39.70 -48.84
CA PHE A 16 21.68 38.67 -48.98
C PHE A 16 22.41 37.32 -49.15
N ALA A 17 23.11 36.85 -48.13
CA ALA A 17 23.72 35.52 -48.08
C ALA A 17 24.11 35.17 -46.65
N VAL A 18 23.74 33.96 -46.21
CA VAL A 18 24.07 33.33 -44.92
C VAL A 18 23.23 33.78 -43.71
N LEU A 19 21.91 33.65 -43.84
CA LEU A 19 21.10 33.08 -42.77
C LEU A 19 20.22 31.99 -43.40
N LEU A 20 20.86 30.98 -44.00
CA LEU A 20 20.34 29.63 -43.81
C LEU A 20 20.43 29.41 -42.31
N ALA A 21 19.34 29.73 -41.63
CA ALA A 21 19.03 29.15 -40.36
C ALA A 21 19.29 27.65 -40.55
N LEU A 22 20.35 27.16 -39.92
CA LEU A 22 20.40 25.78 -39.49
C LEU A 22 19.26 25.63 -38.49
N THR A 23 18.01 25.62 -39.00
CA THR A 23 16.94 24.89 -38.37
C THR A 23 17.36 23.44 -38.51
N PHE A 24 18.31 23.01 -37.66
CA PHE A 24 18.30 21.64 -37.24
C PHE A 24 16.88 21.45 -36.70
N PRO A 25 16.06 20.56 -37.28
CA PRO A 25 14.98 20.02 -36.49
C PRO A 25 15.70 19.31 -35.35
N CYS A 26 15.88 20.01 -34.23
CA CYS A 26 16.06 19.38 -32.94
C CYS A 26 14.67 18.82 -32.64
N ALA A 27 14.28 17.77 -33.36
CA ALA A 27 13.24 16.88 -32.89
C ALA A 27 13.77 16.41 -31.55
N ALA A 28 13.17 16.90 -30.47
CA ALA A 28 13.54 16.48 -29.13
C ALA A 28 13.39 14.97 -29.11
N GLU A 29 14.53 14.27 -29.08
CA GLU A 29 14.56 12.81 -29.08
C GLU A 29 13.91 12.37 -27.77
N ARG A 30 12.85 11.56 -27.86
CA ARG A 30 12.19 11.06 -26.65
C ARG A 30 13.21 10.29 -25.83
N THR A 31 13.24 10.57 -24.52
CA THR A 31 14.07 9.81 -23.59
C THR A 31 13.79 8.33 -23.73
N ARG A 32 14.79 7.57 -24.17
CA ARG A 32 14.69 6.13 -24.32
C ARG A 32 14.49 5.48 -22.95
N LYS A 33 13.38 4.78 -22.79
CA LYS A 33 13.04 4.07 -21.55
C LYS A 33 13.96 2.86 -21.35
N LYS A 34 14.26 2.57 -20.08
CA LYS A 34 15.20 1.54 -19.63
C LYS A 34 14.46 0.50 -18.81
N LEU A 35 14.64 -0.77 -19.16
CA LEU A 35 14.08 -1.89 -18.41
C LEU A 35 15.21 -2.64 -17.70
N ILE A 36 15.10 -2.74 -16.39
CA ILE A 36 16.11 -3.36 -15.52
C ILE A 36 15.62 -4.71 -15.02
N GLU A 37 16.49 -5.71 -15.04
CA GLU A 37 16.24 -7.01 -14.41
C GLU A 37 16.56 -6.95 -12.91
N TYR A 38 15.64 -7.46 -12.08
CA TYR A 38 15.82 -7.58 -10.64
C TYR A 38 14.99 -8.73 -10.06
N GLY A 39 15.40 -9.28 -8.92
CA GLY A 39 14.67 -10.34 -8.23
C GLY A 39 15.44 -10.91 -7.04
N TRP A 40 14.88 -11.90 -6.34
CA TRP A 40 15.60 -12.61 -5.28
C TRP A 40 16.81 -13.38 -5.81
N GLY A 41 16.83 -13.68 -7.11
CA GLY A 41 18.02 -14.13 -7.84
C GLY A 41 19.03 -13.01 -8.13
N VAL A 42 19.07 -11.92 -7.39
CA VAL A 42 20.08 -10.86 -7.60
C VAL A 42 21.51 -11.46 -7.51
N PRO A 43 22.32 -11.40 -8.58
CA PRO A 43 23.59 -12.09 -8.63
C PRO A 43 24.68 -11.39 -7.81
N TYR A 44 25.62 -12.18 -7.30
CA TYR A 44 26.92 -11.71 -6.80
C TYR A 44 27.89 -11.46 -7.96
N PRO A 45 29.04 -10.77 -7.73
CA PRO A 45 29.95 -10.40 -8.81
C PRO A 45 30.50 -11.57 -9.64
N ASP A 46 30.82 -12.68 -8.99
CA ASP A 46 31.26 -13.92 -9.64
C ASP A 46 30.15 -14.51 -10.54
N GLN A 47 28.93 -14.55 -10.02
CA GLN A 47 27.76 -15.04 -10.76
C GLN A 47 27.41 -14.11 -11.93
N LEU A 48 27.49 -12.80 -11.74
CA LEU A 48 27.24 -11.81 -12.79
C LEU A 48 28.22 -12.00 -13.95
N LEU A 49 29.51 -12.21 -13.66
CA LEU A 49 30.52 -12.49 -14.68
C LEU A 49 30.22 -13.77 -15.45
N GLU A 50 29.93 -14.86 -14.74
CA GLU A 50 29.64 -16.16 -15.33
C GLU A 50 28.39 -16.10 -16.24
N LYS A 51 27.35 -15.41 -15.78
CA LYS A 51 26.02 -15.39 -16.42
C LYS A 51 25.82 -14.24 -17.40
N LEU A 52 26.78 -13.32 -17.52
CA LEU A 52 26.66 -12.10 -18.32
C LEU A 52 26.14 -12.39 -19.73
N HIS A 53 26.78 -13.34 -20.43
CA HIS A 53 26.41 -13.72 -21.80
C HIS A 53 24.95 -14.19 -21.94
N ASN A 54 24.37 -14.81 -20.91
CA ASN A 54 22.97 -15.26 -20.94
C ASN A 54 22.00 -14.11 -20.68
N ILE A 55 22.35 -13.17 -19.81
CA ILE A 55 21.53 -12.00 -19.48
C ILE A 55 21.50 -11.03 -20.67
N GLU A 56 22.61 -10.89 -21.40
CA GLU A 56 22.68 -10.00 -22.58
C GLU A 56 21.77 -10.40 -23.74
N LYS A 57 21.28 -11.64 -23.76
CA LYS A 57 20.29 -12.12 -24.73
C LYS A 57 18.87 -11.67 -24.38
N ARG A 58 18.66 -11.08 -23.21
CA ARG A 58 17.34 -10.75 -22.66
C ARG A 58 16.97 -9.30 -22.97
N PRO A 59 15.67 -8.95 -22.95
CA PRO A 59 15.19 -7.64 -23.37
C PRO A 59 15.37 -6.54 -22.30
N PHE A 60 16.52 -6.53 -21.62
CA PHE A 60 16.87 -5.59 -20.56
C PHE A 60 18.02 -4.67 -20.97
N ASP A 61 17.97 -3.43 -20.50
CA ASP A 61 19.03 -2.44 -20.69
C ASP A 61 20.06 -2.49 -19.53
N GLY A 62 19.73 -3.19 -18.45
CA GLY A 62 20.61 -3.37 -17.31
C GLY A 62 20.09 -4.39 -16.30
N ILE A 63 20.90 -4.64 -15.28
CA ILE A 63 20.64 -5.58 -14.21
C ILE A 63 21.03 -4.99 -12.86
N MET A 64 20.28 -5.35 -11.81
CA MET A 64 20.66 -5.14 -10.43
C MET A 64 21.52 -6.30 -9.92
N PHE A 65 22.62 -6.02 -9.24
CA PHE A 65 23.51 -7.02 -8.64
C PHE A 65 23.96 -6.55 -7.25
N ARG A 66 24.50 -7.43 -6.40
CA ARG A 66 24.89 -7.06 -5.03
C ARG A 66 26.23 -7.63 -4.63
N LEU A 67 26.89 -6.97 -3.67
CA LEU A 67 28.05 -7.55 -3.00
C LEU A 67 27.61 -8.68 -2.06
N ARG A 68 28.52 -9.63 -1.85
CA ARG A 68 28.41 -10.69 -0.86
C ARG A 68 28.82 -10.13 0.50
N ASP A 69 27.96 -10.36 1.49
CA ASP A 69 28.16 -10.02 2.92
C ASP A 69 28.40 -8.52 3.26
N THR A 70 28.54 -7.65 2.26
CA THR A 70 28.85 -6.21 2.38
C THR A 70 27.88 -5.38 1.55
N ASN A 71 26.57 -5.57 1.79
CA ASN A 71 25.49 -4.99 0.97
C ASN A 71 24.41 -4.28 1.78
N ARG A 72 24.69 -3.93 3.04
CA ARG A 72 23.75 -3.26 3.94
C ARG A 72 24.18 -1.80 4.13
N VAL A 73 23.29 -0.85 3.85
CA VAL A 73 23.61 0.60 3.90
C VAL A 73 23.93 1.05 5.32
N PHE A 74 23.16 0.56 6.31
CA PHE A 74 23.30 0.95 7.71
C PHE A 74 24.09 -0.08 8.54
N ASP A 75 25.01 -0.79 7.91
CA ASP A 75 25.95 -1.62 8.65
C ASP A 75 26.89 -0.73 9.47
N VAL A 76 26.84 -0.92 10.79
CA VAL A 76 27.68 -0.22 11.76
C VAL A 76 28.99 -0.94 12.02
N ARG A 77 29.19 -2.13 11.42
CA ARG A 77 30.48 -2.79 11.35
C ARG A 77 31.29 -2.16 10.23
N ARG A 78 32.50 -1.72 10.53
CA ARG A 78 33.45 -1.27 9.51
C ARG A 78 33.83 -2.45 8.61
N TRP A 79 33.66 -2.27 7.31
CA TRP A 79 34.12 -3.24 6.32
C TRP A 79 35.60 -3.01 6.03
N GLU A 80 36.35 -4.09 5.95
CA GLU A 80 37.75 -4.06 5.59
C GLU A 80 37.92 -4.07 4.07
N GLU A 81 38.95 -3.38 3.59
CA GLU A 81 39.29 -3.32 2.18
C GLU A 81 39.45 -4.72 1.57
N ALA A 82 40.04 -5.65 2.33
CA ALA A 82 40.26 -7.03 1.93
C ALA A 82 38.96 -7.84 1.74
N GLU A 83 37.86 -7.46 2.38
CA GLU A 83 36.53 -8.12 2.18
C GLU A 83 35.90 -7.70 0.84
N VAL A 84 36.15 -6.45 0.42
CA VAL A 84 35.49 -5.84 -0.74
C VAL A 84 36.33 -5.94 -2.00
N GLN A 85 37.67 -5.84 -1.90
CA GLN A 85 38.55 -5.76 -3.06
C GLN A 85 38.45 -6.94 -4.05
N PRO A 86 38.38 -8.21 -3.61
CA PRO A 86 38.21 -9.33 -4.55
C PRO A 86 36.95 -9.22 -5.40
N GLN A 87 35.87 -8.69 -4.82
CA GLN A 87 34.60 -8.45 -5.50
C GLN A 87 34.70 -7.28 -6.47
N VAL A 88 35.45 -6.22 -6.12
CA VAL A 88 35.76 -5.09 -7.01
C VAL A 88 36.54 -5.57 -8.23
N ASP A 89 37.53 -6.45 -8.05
CA ASP A 89 38.34 -6.99 -9.15
C ASP A 89 37.52 -7.86 -10.11
N GLN A 90 36.54 -8.60 -9.58
CA GLN A 90 35.55 -9.32 -10.38
C GLN A 90 34.67 -8.35 -11.17
N LEU A 91 34.07 -7.36 -10.51
CA LEU A 91 33.23 -6.35 -11.16
C LEU A 91 33.99 -5.57 -12.23
N ALA A 92 35.28 -5.28 -12.01
CA ALA A 92 36.15 -4.62 -12.97
C ALA A 92 36.32 -5.40 -14.28
N ARG A 93 35.97 -6.70 -14.31
CA ARG A 93 35.99 -7.56 -15.51
C ARG A 93 34.63 -7.63 -16.22
N VAL A 94 33.55 -7.15 -15.61
CA VAL A 94 32.22 -7.14 -16.23
C VAL A 94 32.22 -6.19 -17.43
N ARG A 95 31.90 -6.71 -18.61
CA ARG A 95 31.90 -5.97 -19.88
C ARG A 95 30.65 -6.31 -20.69
N GLY A 96 29.53 -5.69 -20.31
CA GLY A 96 28.30 -5.78 -21.09
C GLY A 96 28.36 -4.92 -22.36
N ARG A 97 27.91 -5.48 -23.48
CA ARG A 97 27.54 -4.80 -24.72
C ARG A 97 26.17 -4.13 -24.61
N ASN A 98 25.17 -4.86 -24.11
CA ASN A 98 23.77 -4.38 -24.07
C ASN A 98 23.37 -3.86 -22.68
N LEU A 99 23.93 -4.45 -21.63
CA LEU A 99 23.64 -4.11 -20.22
C LEU A 99 24.46 -2.90 -19.79
N THR A 100 23.99 -1.71 -20.16
CA THR A 100 24.68 -0.42 -19.93
C THR A 100 24.11 0.36 -18.75
N HIS A 101 22.96 -0.06 -18.22
CA HIS A 101 22.27 0.60 -17.11
C HIS A 101 22.21 -0.29 -15.87
N ASN A 102 23.37 -0.74 -15.39
CA ASN A 102 23.45 -1.63 -14.23
C ASN A 102 23.45 -0.83 -12.92
N PHE A 103 22.97 -1.47 -11.85
CA PHE A 103 22.90 -0.89 -10.51
C PHE A 103 23.45 -1.86 -9.48
N LEU A 104 24.30 -1.37 -8.58
CA LEU A 104 24.72 -2.13 -7.40
C LEU A 104 23.67 -1.91 -6.30
N THR A 105 23.02 -2.98 -5.85
CA THR A 105 21.96 -2.93 -4.84
C THR A 105 22.52 -2.95 -3.44
N VAL A 106 21.99 -2.06 -2.60
CA VAL A 106 22.25 -1.98 -1.16
C VAL A 106 20.93 -1.90 -0.40
N TYR A 107 20.87 -2.65 0.71
CA TYR A 107 19.65 -2.83 1.48
C TYR A 107 19.71 -2.08 2.81
N VAL A 108 18.57 -1.56 3.24
CA VAL A 108 18.43 -1.04 4.61
C VAL A 108 18.25 -2.16 5.62
N GLY A 109 17.51 -3.22 5.27
CA GLY A 109 17.23 -4.32 6.20
C GLY A 109 18.51 -4.99 6.73
N ASN A 110 18.84 -4.78 7.99
CA ASN A 110 19.83 -5.54 8.74
C ASN A 110 19.31 -5.82 10.17
N ASP A 111 19.01 -7.08 10.50
CA ASP A 111 18.52 -7.47 11.83
C ASP A 111 19.59 -7.32 12.91
N ASP A 112 20.87 -7.40 12.51
CA ASP A 112 22.01 -7.29 13.40
C ASP A 112 22.48 -5.82 13.58
N ALA A 113 22.08 -4.92 12.67
CA ALA A 113 22.44 -3.51 12.77
C ALA A 113 21.66 -2.83 13.90
N LYS A 114 22.40 -2.38 14.93
CA LYS A 114 21.90 -1.52 16.00
C LYS A 114 22.04 -0.03 15.65
N MET A 115 21.93 0.32 14.36
CA MET A 115 22.16 1.68 13.87
C MET A 115 21.34 2.71 14.66
N ASP A 116 21.98 3.81 15.02
CA ASP A 116 21.39 4.95 15.68
C ASP A 116 21.56 6.23 14.84
N TRP A 117 20.47 6.96 14.63
CA TRP A 117 20.52 8.23 13.90
C TRP A 117 21.41 9.27 14.62
N PHE A 118 21.51 9.21 15.95
CA PHE A 118 22.24 10.17 16.78
C PHE A 118 23.70 9.77 17.08
N ASP A 119 24.15 8.57 16.69
CA ASP A 119 25.52 8.11 16.92
C ASP A 119 26.44 8.52 15.75
N ASP A 120 27.25 9.56 15.95
CA ASP A 120 28.14 10.09 14.92
C ASP A 120 29.27 9.13 14.51
N ASP A 121 29.73 8.27 15.43
CA ASP A 121 30.79 7.29 15.15
C ASP A 121 30.26 6.19 14.21
N GLN A 122 29.04 5.71 14.45
CA GLN A 122 28.35 4.80 13.54
C GLN A 122 28.16 5.42 12.16
N TRP A 123 27.81 6.70 12.08
CA TRP A 123 27.65 7.38 10.79
C TRP A 123 28.97 7.56 10.05
N SER A 124 30.07 7.80 10.75
CA SER A 124 31.39 7.79 10.13
C SER A 124 31.73 6.42 9.53
N ILE A 125 31.31 5.32 10.15
CA ILE A 125 31.49 3.96 9.62
C ILE A 125 30.60 3.74 8.39
N ILE A 126 29.32 4.12 8.46
CA ILE A 126 28.38 4.04 7.35
C ILE A 126 28.89 4.80 6.12
N GLU A 127 29.39 6.02 6.31
CA GLU A 127 29.99 6.81 5.22
C GLU A 127 31.22 6.12 4.61
N ALA A 128 32.09 5.51 5.44
CA ALA A 128 33.24 4.76 4.97
C ALA A 128 32.85 3.51 4.17
N ASN A 129 31.87 2.74 4.66
CA ASN A 129 31.34 1.57 3.98
C ASN A 129 30.69 1.94 2.63
N MET A 130 29.93 3.03 2.59
CA MET A 130 29.33 3.52 1.36
C MET A 130 30.36 3.97 0.31
N LYS A 131 31.53 4.49 0.73
CA LYS A 131 32.64 4.75 -0.22
C LYS A 131 33.13 3.47 -0.89
N LEU A 132 33.23 2.36 -0.14
CA LEU A 132 33.59 1.04 -0.70
C LEU A 132 32.51 0.52 -1.66
N THR A 133 31.23 0.67 -1.32
CA THR A 133 30.11 0.37 -2.21
C THR A 133 30.20 1.13 -3.53
N MET A 134 30.42 2.45 -3.47
CA MET A 134 30.49 3.27 -4.67
C MET A 134 31.71 2.94 -5.54
N ARG A 135 32.84 2.57 -4.91
CA ARG A 135 34.01 2.05 -5.65
C ARG A 135 33.68 0.77 -6.40
N ALA A 136 32.97 -0.17 -5.77
CA ALA A 136 32.53 -1.39 -6.41
C ALA A 136 31.54 -1.13 -7.56
N ALA A 137 30.57 -0.22 -7.37
CA ALA A 137 29.63 0.18 -8.42
C ALA A 137 30.38 0.78 -9.63
N LYS A 138 31.37 1.64 -9.38
CA LYS A 138 32.23 2.21 -10.43
C LYS A 138 33.05 1.16 -11.17
N ALA A 139 33.61 0.17 -10.48
CA ALA A 139 34.35 -0.92 -11.09
C ALA A 139 33.47 -1.75 -12.05
N ALA A 140 32.20 -1.97 -11.67
CA ALA A 140 31.20 -2.62 -12.51
C ALA A 140 30.70 -1.76 -13.69
N ARG A 141 31.14 -0.49 -13.78
CA ARG A 141 30.60 0.52 -14.71
C ARG A 141 29.08 0.69 -14.55
N ALA A 142 28.58 0.54 -13.32
CA ALA A 142 27.19 0.81 -13.00
C ALA A 142 26.88 2.31 -13.15
N VAL A 143 25.67 2.65 -13.61
CA VAL A 143 25.22 4.05 -13.67
C VAL A 143 24.92 4.61 -12.28
N GLY A 144 24.75 3.74 -11.29
CA GLY A 144 24.66 4.09 -9.89
C GLY A 144 24.35 2.90 -9.01
N ILE A 145 23.58 3.14 -7.95
CA ILE A 145 23.17 2.13 -6.98
C ILE A 145 21.65 2.02 -6.94
N CYS A 146 21.17 0.83 -6.58
CA CYS A 146 19.79 0.65 -6.13
C CYS A 146 19.80 0.70 -4.60
N PHE A 147 19.23 1.76 -4.03
CA PHE A 147 18.99 1.89 -2.59
C PHE A 147 17.62 1.33 -2.28
N ASP A 148 17.58 0.17 -1.64
CA ASP A 148 16.35 -0.45 -1.17
C ASP A 148 16.05 0.00 0.27
N PRO A 149 15.06 0.90 0.47
CA PRO A 149 14.73 1.40 1.80
C PRO A 149 13.91 0.40 2.62
N GLU A 150 13.46 -0.72 2.04
CA GLU A 150 12.61 -1.67 2.76
C GLU A 150 13.30 -2.20 4.02
N SER A 151 12.61 -2.05 5.16
CA SER A 151 13.05 -2.60 6.43
C SER A 151 12.11 -3.72 6.88
N TRP A 152 12.42 -4.95 6.45
CA TRP A 152 11.76 -6.17 6.93
C TRP A 152 12.29 -6.65 8.30
N THR A 153 13.18 -5.86 8.92
CA THR A 153 13.92 -6.24 10.11
C THR A 153 13.25 -5.81 11.40
N LYS A 154 13.63 -6.45 12.51
CA LYS A 154 13.09 -6.14 13.84
C LYS A 154 13.37 -4.69 14.26
N ASN A 155 14.50 -4.13 13.85
CA ASN A 155 14.98 -2.83 14.32
C ASN A 155 14.35 -1.61 13.61
N LYS A 156 13.57 -1.82 12.52
CA LYS A 156 12.78 -0.80 11.79
C LYS A 156 13.35 0.64 11.87
N PRO A 157 14.49 0.94 11.20
CA PRO A 157 15.25 2.19 11.40
C PRO A 157 14.44 3.46 11.13
N TRP A 158 13.41 3.36 10.28
CA TRP A 158 12.55 4.47 9.91
C TRP A 158 11.43 4.77 10.91
N LYS A 159 11.14 3.85 11.85
CA LYS A 159 9.96 3.95 12.72
C LYS A 159 10.18 4.94 13.85
N TYR A 160 9.22 5.84 14.03
CA TYR A 160 9.09 6.70 15.22
C TYR A 160 7.80 6.37 16.01
N PRO A 161 7.78 6.47 17.36
CA PRO A 161 8.92 6.85 18.20
C PRO A 161 9.99 5.76 18.26
N GLY A 162 9.65 4.49 18.01
CA GLY A 162 10.64 3.41 17.99
C GLY A 162 11.48 3.41 19.28
N LYS A 163 12.82 3.42 19.15
CA LYS A 163 13.75 3.60 20.27
C LYS A 163 14.04 5.07 20.63
N TYR A 164 13.45 6.02 19.92
CA TYR A 164 13.68 7.46 20.04
C TYR A 164 12.58 8.18 20.85
N GLY A 165 11.95 7.48 21.80
CA GLY A 165 10.86 8.04 22.62
C GLY A 165 11.27 9.23 23.49
N ASP A 166 12.56 9.37 23.79
CA ASP A 166 13.13 10.48 24.55
C ASP A 166 13.35 11.75 23.69
N TYR A 167 13.19 11.65 22.36
CA TYR A 167 13.31 12.76 21.43
C TYR A 167 11.94 13.16 20.89
N THR A 168 11.77 14.45 20.61
CA THR A 168 10.62 14.93 19.85
C THR A 168 10.70 14.46 18.39
N PHE A 169 9.55 14.38 17.72
CA PHE A 169 9.47 14.02 16.30
C PHE A 169 10.37 14.92 15.45
N GLU A 170 10.35 16.23 15.71
CA GLU A 170 11.08 17.26 14.99
C GLU A 170 12.60 17.10 15.17
N GLN A 171 13.07 16.69 16.36
CA GLN A 171 14.48 16.39 16.60
C GLN A 171 14.95 15.16 15.81
N VAL A 172 14.14 14.09 15.80
CA VAL A 172 14.47 12.88 15.02
C VAL A 172 14.41 13.18 13.52
N GLU A 173 13.39 13.90 13.05
CA GLU A 173 13.25 14.31 11.66
C GLU A 173 14.45 15.14 11.19
N ALA A 174 14.88 16.14 11.97
CA ALA A 174 16.05 16.95 11.66
C ALA A 174 17.34 16.11 11.60
N LYS A 175 17.52 15.18 12.54
CA LYS A 175 18.69 14.29 12.56
C LYS A 175 18.69 13.34 11.35
N VAL A 176 17.57 12.72 11.02
CA VAL A 176 17.46 11.83 9.86
C VAL A 176 17.68 12.59 8.55
N ARG A 177 17.18 13.83 8.44
CA ARG A 177 17.47 14.75 7.31
C ARG A 177 18.98 15.03 7.19
N GLN A 178 19.66 15.32 8.30
CA GLN A 178 21.12 15.47 8.31
C GLN A 178 21.83 14.22 7.74
N ARG A 179 21.39 13.02 8.14
CA ARG A 179 21.98 11.76 7.67
C ARG A 179 21.71 11.47 6.19
N GLY A 180 20.53 11.84 5.68
CA GLY A 180 20.24 11.79 4.25
C GLY A 180 21.19 12.65 3.43
N ALA A 181 21.55 13.84 3.93
CA ALA A 181 22.52 14.72 3.29
C ALA A 181 23.95 14.15 3.33
N GLN A 182 24.35 13.48 4.42
CA GLN A 182 25.62 12.75 4.50
C GLN A 182 25.70 11.64 3.46
N PHE A 183 24.66 10.81 3.40
CA PHE A 183 24.56 9.72 2.42
C PHE A 183 24.70 10.23 0.98
N MET A 184 23.91 11.24 0.60
CA MET A 184 23.97 11.77 -0.77
C MET A 184 25.34 12.36 -1.11
N ARG A 185 26.00 13.06 -0.17
CA ARG A 185 27.35 13.59 -0.38
C ARG A 185 28.36 12.48 -0.71
N VAL A 186 28.36 11.39 0.05
CA VAL A 186 29.24 10.24 -0.21
C VAL A 186 28.96 9.60 -1.57
N VAL A 187 27.68 9.39 -1.88
CA VAL A 187 27.26 8.74 -3.14
C VAL A 187 27.66 9.60 -4.36
N GLN A 188 27.40 10.90 -4.33
CA GLN A 188 27.69 11.78 -5.46
C GLN A 188 29.17 12.16 -5.59
N GLU A 189 29.94 12.18 -4.49
CA GLU A 189 31.39 12.42 -4.54
C GLU A 189 32.10 11.35 -5.39
N ALA A 190 31.67 10.09 -5.25
CA ALA A 190 32.22 8.99 -6.04
C ALA A 190 31.70 8.97 -7.50
N ASN A 191 30.48 9.45 -7.73
CA ASN A 191 29.87 9.55 -9.06
C ASN A 191 28.92 10.77 -9.15
N PRO A 192 29.39 11.92 -9.68
CA PRO A 192 28.57 13.14 -9.79
C PRO A 192 27.34 13.01 -10.69
N ARG A 193 27.30 11.99 -11.56
CA ARG A 193 26.20 11.68 -12.49
C ARG A 193 25.36 10.48 -12.06
N VAL A 194 25.45 10.10 -10.79
CA VAL A 194 24.80 8.89 -10.26
C VAL A 194 23.30 8.86 -10.58
N ARG A 195 22.84 7.69 -11.00
CA ARG A 195 21.42 7.31 -11.02
C ARG A 195 21.15 6.54 -9.74
N LEU A 196 20.50 7.19 -8.77
CA LEU A 196 20.11 6.58 -7.52
C LEU A 196 18.73 5.98 -7.68
N LEU A 197 18.65 4.70 -8.02
CA LEU A 197 17.38 4.00 -8.10
C LEU A 197 16.93 3.61 -6.69
N THR A 198 15.65 3.78 -6.37
CA THR A 198 15.07 3.32 -5.11
C THR A 198 13.86 2.44 -5.35
N LEU A 199 13.61 1.43 -4.52
CA LEU A 199 12.40 0.60 -4.64
C LEU A 199 11.10 1.30 -4.20
N HIS A 200 11.24 2.41 -3.47
CA HIS A 200 10.25 3.47 -3.23
C HIS A 200 10.90 4.58 -2.40
N LEU A 201 10.31 5.78 -2.42
CA LEU A 201 10.56 6.86 -1.46
C LEU A 201 9.21 7.48 -1.09
N ALA A 202 8.93 8.69 -1.56
CA ALA A 202 7.63 9.34 -1.42
C ALA A 202 6.53 8.48 -2.06
N SER A 203 6.83 7.75 -3.15
CA SER A 203 5.88 6.85 -3.80
C SER A 203 5.31 5.76 -2.88
N GLY A 204 6.03 5.35 -1.83
CA GLY A 204 5.52 4.43 -0.80
C GLY A 204 4.29 4.97 -0.05
N PHE A 205 4.11 6.29 -0.07
CA PHE A 205 3.00 7.00 0.57
C PHE A 205 1.90 7.42 -0.40
N ALA A 206 1.99 7.03 -1.69
CA ALA A 206 1.14 7.56 -2.77
C ALA A 206 -0.38 7.46 -2.51
N ARG A 207 -0.82 6.45 -1.77
CA ARG A 207 -2.22 6.25 -1.38
C ARG A 207 -2.73 7.26 -0.35
N HIS A 208 -1.85 7.90 0.41
CA HIS A 208 -2.19 8.84 1.47
C HIS A 208 -2.23 10.29 1.00
N PHE A 209 -1.62 10.62 -0.16
CA PHE A 209 -1.59 12.01 -0.66
C PHE A 209 -2.95 12.70 -0.79
N PRO A 210 -4.07 12.03 -1.16
CA PRO A 210 -5.38 12.69 -1.20
C PRO A 210 -5.87 13.24 0.14
N VAL A 211 -5.32 12.77 1.27
CA VAL A 211 -5.73 13.19 2.62
C VAL A 211 -4.72 14.12 3.31
N VAL A 212 -3.54 14.33 2.74
CA VAL A 212 -2.54 15.27 3.27
C VAL A 212 -2.87 16.68 2.77
N ARG A 213 -3.24 17.58 3.69
CA ARG A 213 -3.67 18.97 3.40
C ARG A 213 -2.81 20.02 4.08
N ASP A 214 -2.09 19.63 5.13
CA ASP A 214 -1.32 20.48 6.03
C ASP A 214 -0.31 19.65 6.83
N GLU A 215 0.49 20.31 7.66
CA GLU A 215 1.51 19.63 8.48
C GLU A 215 0.90 18.64 9.48
N ALA A 216 -0.29 18.91 10.01
CA ALA A 216 -0.94 18.03 10.98
C ALA A 216 -1.39 16.71 10.35
N SER A 217 -1.99 16.77 9.15
CA SER A 217 -2.37 15.59 8.37
C SER A 217 -1.16 14.84 7.82
N ARG A 218 -0.09 15.56 7.41
CA ARG A 218 1.21 14.96 7.07
C ARG A 218 1.74 14.14 8.25
N ARG A 219 1.85 14.73 9.44
CA ARG A 219 2.37 14.06 10.65
C ARG A 219 1.54 12.82 11.00
N ARG A 220 0.21 12.92 10.94
CA ARG A 220 -0.69 11.80 11.17
C ARG A 220 -0.39 10.62 10.25
N VAL A 221 -0.32 10.88 8.94
CA VAL A 221 -0.01 9.86 7.92
C VAL A 221 1.35 9.22 8.19
N LEU A 222 2.39 10.01 8.50
CA LEU A 222 3.72 9.47 8.76
C LEU A 222 3.75 8.56 9.99
N LEU A 223 3.05 8.92 11.06
CA LEU A 223 3.00 8.13 12.30
C LEU A 223 2.29 6.78 12.12
N GLU A 224 1.38 6.68 11.15
CA GLU A 224 0.66 5.45 10.80
C GLU A 224 1.54 4.44 10.06
N THR A 225 2.64 4.85 9.42
CA THR A 225 3.48 3.94 8.63
C THR A 225 4.67 3.38 9.42
N ALA A 226 5.27 2.29 8.90
CA ALA A 226 6.55 1.78 9.41
C ALA A 226 7.74 2.67 9.01
N GLU A 227 7.55 3.50 7.98
CA GLU A 227 8.58 4.28 7.30
C GLU A 227 8.53 5.77 7.66
N THR A 228 8.08 6.06 8.88
CA THR A 228 7.78 7.41 9.38
C THR A 228 8.86 8.45 9.06
N MET A 229 10.15 8.08 9.14
CA MET A 229 11.29 8.98 8.94
C MET A 229 11.92 8.91 7.54
N LEU A 230 11.44 8.04 6.64
CA LEU A 230 11.99 7.94 5.28
C LEU A 230 11.91 9.27 4.49
N PRO A 231 10.81 10.05 4.57
CA PRO A 231 10.75 11.36 3.90
C PRO A 231 11.76 12.39 4.44
N ALA A 232 12.12 12.31 5.72
CA ALA A 232 13.16 13.16 6.29
C ALA A 232 14.51 12.87 5.64
N PHE A 233 14.84 11.59 5.48
CA PHE A 233 16.06 11.14 4.80
C PHE A 233 16.06 11.58 3.33
N GLN A 234 14.94 11.48 2.64
CA GLN A 234 14.78 11.97 1.27
C GLN A 234 15.00 13.48 1.16
N ASN A 235 14.45 14.28 2.09
CA ASN A 235 14.73 15.71 2.15
C ASN A 235 16.22 15.99 2.36
N GLY A 236 16.90 15.20 3.19
CA GLY A 236 18.34 15.28 3.37
C GLY A 236 19.12 15.03 2.09
N MET A 237 18.73 13.99 1.33
CA MET A 237 19.32 13.73 0.02
C MET A 237 19.12 14.91 -0.93
N LEU A 238 17.94 15.53 -0.93
CA LEU A 238 17.63 16.71 -1.75
C LEU A 238 18.40 17.95 -1.30
N ASP A 239 18.71 18.11 -0.01
CA ASP A 239 19.52 19.24 0.47
C ASP A 239 20.93 19.25 -0.15
N ALA A 240 21.49 18.05 -0.40
CA ALA A 240 22.86 17.86 -0.86
C ALA A 240 22.98 17.52 -2.36
N VAL A 241 21.86 17.28 -3.05
CA VAL A 241 21.85 16.73 -4.41
C VAL A 241 22.61 17.62 -5.41
N GLY A 242 23.56 17.01 -6.11
CA GLY A 242 24.32 17.67 -7.17
C GLY A 242 23.52 17.84 -8.47
N PRO A 243 23.92 18.79 -9.35
CA PRO A 243 23.14 19.16 -10.54
C PRO A 243 22.95 18.02 -11.57
N GLU A 244 23.86 17.04 -11.63
CA GLU A 244 23.77 15.93 -12.60
C GLU A 244 23.21 14.63 -12.01
N VAL A 245 22.90 14.62 -10.72
CA VAL A 245 22.32 13.46 -10.02
C VAL A 245 20.85 13.32 -10.41
N GLN A 246 20.40 12.08 -10.57
CA GLN A 246 18.96 11.77 -10.68
C GLN A 246 18.62 10.68 -9.67
N ILE A 247 17.54 10.93 -8.92
CA ILE A 247 16.93 9.99 -7.98
C ILE A 247 15.72 9.39 -8.68
N ILE A 248 15.64 8.07 -8.77
CA ILE A 248 14.50 7.38 -9.37
C ILE A 248 13.67 6.83 -8.23
N ASP A 249 12.56 7.50 -7.91
CA ASP A 249 11.55 7.00 -6.99
C ASP A 249 10.78 5.87 -7.68
N GLY A 250 11.30 4.65 -7.55
CA GLY A 250 10.71 3.46 -8.13
C GLY A 250 9.40 3.12 -7.44
N PHE A 251 8.26 3.38 -8.06
CA PHE A 251 6.96 3.17 -7.42
C PHE A 251 6.59 1.68 -7.42
N SER A 252 7.08 0.91 -6.43
CA SER A 252 6.75 -0.53 -6.26
C SER A 252 5.25 -0.81 -6.11
N GLY A 253 4.44 0.18 -5.74
CA GLY A 253 2.97 0.07 -5.75
C GLY A 253 2.38 -0.28 -7.11
N THR A 254 3.12 -0.09 -8.22
CA THR A 254 2.68 -0.51 -9.55
C THR A 254 2.58 -2.02 -9.72
N TYR A 255 3.14 -2.83 -8.81
CA TYR A 255 2.89 -4.29 -8.79
C TYR A 255 1.41 -4.64 -8.79
N TRP A 256 0.59 -3.75 -8.21
CA TRP A 256 -0.83 -3.95 -8.03
C TRP A 256 -1.65 -3.13 -9.04
N THR A 257 -1.02 -2.59 -10.09
CA THR A 257 -1.68 -1.78 -11.11
C THR A 257 -2.02 -2.58 -12.37
N ALA A 258 -3.28 -2.54 -12.80
CA ALA A 258 -3.75 -3.30 -13.97
C ALA A 258 -3.89 -2.50 -15.28
N THR A 259 -4.13 -1.19 -15.19
CA THR A 259 -4.56 -0.37 -16.34
C THR A 259 -3.63 0.80 -16.57
N GLY A 260 -3.53 1.25 -17.83
CA GLY A 260 -2.71 2.42 -18.18
C GLY A 260 -3.10 3.70 -17.46
N ASP A 261 -4.38 3.86 -17.12
CA ASP A 261 -4.86 5.00 -16.34
C ASP A 261 -4.37 4.93 -14.88
N GLY A 262 -4.28 3.73 -14.31
CA GLY A 262 -3.63 3.49 -13.02
C GLY A 262 -2.17 3.96 -12.99
N PHE A 263 -1.39 3.60 -14.01
CA PHE A 263 0.00 4.05 -14.14
C PHE A 263 0.12 5.57 -14.22
N ARG A 264 -0.72 6.23 -15.04
CA ARG A 264 -0.71 7.70 -15.16
C ARG A 264 -1.04 8.39 -13.85
N ARG A 265 -2.02 7.90 -13.10
CA ARG A 265 -2.31 8.41 -11.75
C ARG A 265 -1.18 8.17 -10.77
N GLY A 266 -0.55 7.00 -10.82
CA GLY A 266 0.66 6.69 -10.04
C GLY A 266 1.75 7.75 -10.28
N TYR A 267 2.02 8.05 -11.55
CA TYR A 267 2.95 9.10 -11.93
C TYR A 267 2.60 10.47 -11.33
N HIS A 268 1.36 10.92 -11.46
CA HIS A 268 0.92 12.19 -10.88
C HIS A 268 0.94 12.20 -9.35
N ARG A 269 0.62 11.07 -8.69
CA ARG A 269 0.74 10.94 -7.23
C ARG A 269 2.17 11.18 -6.78
N VAL A 270 3.16 10.59 -7.44
CA VAL A 270 4.57 10.82 -7.11
C VAL A 270 4.95 12.28 -7.42
N ARG A 271 4.77 12.73 -8.66
CA ARG A 271 5.24 14.06 -9.10
C ARG A 271 4.58 15.24 -8.39
N GLN A 272 3.29 15.15 -8.08
CA GLN A 272 2.51 16.25 -7.47
C GLN A 272 2.19 15.98 -6.01
N GLY A 273 1.65 14.79 -5.70
CA GLY A 273 1.30 14.42 -4.33
C GLY A 273 2.52 14.24 -3.43
N GLY A 274 3.66 13.78 -3.98
CA GLY A 274 4.91 13.61 -3.25
C GLY A 274 5.43 14.90 -2.62
N LEU A 275 5.13 16.07 -3.20
CA LEU A 275 5.52 17.37 -2.66
C LEU A 275 4.96 17.63 -1.26
N ALA A 276 3.87 16.96 -0.87
CA ALA A 276 3.31 17.04 0.48
C ALA A 276 4.23 16.44 1.56
N LEU A 277 5.23 15.64 1.16
CA LEU A 277 6.25 15.07 2.05
C LEU A 277 7.61 15.77 1.97
N ILE A 278 7.77 16.67 1.00
CA ILE A 278 9.03 17.37 0.73
C ILE A 278 8.95 18.78 1.33
N ALA A 279 10.02 19.17 2.01
CA ALA A 279 10.16 20.51 2.57
C ALA A 279 10.04 21.56 1.45
N PRO A 280 9.31 22.68 1.67
CA PRO A 280 9.05 23.67 0.62
C PRO A 280 10.30 24.15 -0.12
N GLU A 281 11.41 24.34 0.59
CA GLU A 281 12.70 24.74 0.03
C GLU A 281 13.33 23.72 -0.92
N ASN A 282 12.85 22.47 -0.90
CA ASN A 282 13.30 21.37 -1.76
C ASN A 282 12.34 21.05 -2.90
N HIS A 283 11.19 21.73 -3.04
CA HIS A 283 10.23 21.44 -4.11
C HIS A 283 10.84 21.56 -5.52
N GLY A 284 11.63 22.61 -5.76
CA GLY A 284 12.34 22.78 -7.04
C GLY A 284 13.33 21.65 -7.31
N ARG A 285 14.09 21.23 -6.29
CA ARG A 285 15.05 20.12 -6.40
C ARG A 285 14.34 18.79 -6.62
N TYR A 286 13.24 18.54 -5.92
CA TYR A 286 12.42 17.35 -6.14
C TYR A 286 11.94 17.26 -7.58
N LEU A 287 11.36 18.35 -8.10
CA LEU A 287 10.85 18.37 -9.47
C LEU A 287 11.95 18.21 -10.53
N ALA A 288 13.18 18.67 -10.27
CA ALA A 288 14.32 18.59 -11.18
C ALA A 288 15.10 17.26 -11.10
N HIS A 289 15.17 16.64 -9.93
CA HIS A 289 16.05 15.49 -9.66
C HIS A 289 15.32 14.18 -9.43
N VAL A 290 14.03 14.20 -9.06
CA VAL A 290 13.27 12.98 -8.78
C VAL A 290 12.46 12.55 -9.99
N GLN A 291 12.86 11.43 -10.58
CA GLN A 291 12.14 10.72 -11.62
C GLN A 291 11.18 9.70 -11.01
N VAL A 292 10.08 9.41 -11.69
CA VAL A 292 9.18 8.29 -11.39
C VAL A 292 9.68 7.06 -12.11
N GLY A 293 9.99 6.03 -11.34
CA GLY A 293 10.16 4.66 -11.84
C GLY A 293 8.91 3.81 -11.56
N ALA A 294 8.86 2.63 -12.16
CA ALA A 294 7.77 1.68 -11.95
C ALA A 294 8.27 0.25 -12.14
N ALA A 295 7.46 -0.69 -11.66
CA ALA A 295 7.83 -2.08 -11.53
C ALA A 295 6.72 -3.05 -11.91
N MET A 296 7.12 -4.22 -12.42
CA MET A 296 6.24 -5.37 -12.64
C MET A 296 6.65 -6.52 -11.73
N PHE A 297 5.69 -7.14 -11.04
CA PHE A 297 5.93 -8.36 -10.26
C PHE A 297 5.40 -9.59 -10.99
N VAL A 298 6.31 -10.34 -11.60
CA VAL A 298 5.97 -11.48 -12.44
C VAL A 298 5.22 -12.57 -11.68
N ASP A 299 5.71 -12.96 -10.50
CA ASP A 299 5.13 -14.07 -9.74
C ASP A 299 3.68 -13.78 -9.31
N ALA A 300 3.37 -12.52 -8.99
CA ALA A 300 2.01 -12.09 -8.67
C ALA A 300 1.08 -12.20 -9.89
N ILE A 301 1.54 -11.77 -11.07
CA ILE A 301 0.78 -11.84 -12.32
C ILE A 301 0.52 -13.29 -12.73
N PHE A 302 1.56 -14.13 -12.68
CA PHE A 302 1.48 -15.51 -13.16
C PHE A 302 0.95 -16.51 -12.13
N GLY A 303 0.58 -16.04 -10.94
CA GLY A 303 -0.02 -16.89 -9.90
C GLY A 303 0.98 -17.89 -9.32
N THR A 304 2.23 -17.46 -9.14
CA THR A 304 3.24 -18.18 -8.37
C THR A 304 3.63 -17.49 -7.09
N TYR A 305 3.12 -16.30 -6.79
CA TYR A 305 3.39 -15.65 -5.53
C TYR A 305 2.34 -15.99 -4.46
N GLY A 306 2.81 -16.23 -3.23
CA GLY A 306 1.96 -16.52 -2.07
C GLY A 306 1.32 -17.91 -2.09
N GLU A 307 0.39 -18.12 -1.15
CA GLU A 307 -0.41 -19.35 -1.04
C GLU A 307 -1.41 -19.45 -2.18
N LYS A 308 -1.77 -20.68 -2.58
CA LYS A 308 -2.76 -20.90 -3.64
C LYS A 308 -4.09 -20.22 -3.27
N GLY A 309 -4.56 -19.35 -4.15
CA GLY A 309 -5.79 -18.58 -3.93
C GLY A 309 -5.59 -17.24 -3.22
N SER A 310 -4.37 -16.89 -2.80
CA SER A 310 -4.11 -15.63 -2.10
C SER A 310 -3.94 -14.39 -3.00
N ARG A 311 -4.01 -14.53 -4.33
CA ARG A 311 -3.67 -13.48 -5.33
C ARG A 311 -4.56 -13.57 -6.56
N LEU A 312 -4.82 -12.45 -7.24
CA LEU A 312 -5.58 -12.41 -8.50
C LEU A 312 -4.97 -13.31 -9.59
N GLY A 313 -3.64 -13.38 -9.66
CA GLY A 313 -2.94 -14.27 -10.58
C GLY A 313 -3.43 -15.72 -10.53
N HIS A 314 -3.89 -16.22 -9.39
CA HIS A 314 -4.43 -17.59 -9.23
C HIS A 314 -5.80 -17.82 -9.88
N TYR A 315 -6.56 -16.77 -10.17
CA TYR A 315 -7.96 -16.84 -10.63
C TYR A 315 -8.15 -16.45 -12.09
N VAL A 316 -7.10 -15.99 -12.77
CA VAL A 316 -7.14 -15.61 -14.17
C VAL A 316 -6.57 -16.71 -15.08
N THR A 317 -7.00 -16.72 -16.35
CA THR A 317 -6.50 -17.70 -17.33
C THR A 317 -5.08 -17.41 -17.77
N ASN A 318 -4.35 -18.40 -18.30
CA ASN A 318 -3.00 -18.17 -18.86
C ASN A 318 -2.99 -17.05 -19.91
N ARG A 319 -3.98 -17.03 -20.83
CA ARG A 319 -4.12 -15.95 -21.81
C ARG A 319 -4.26 -14.58 -21.15
N THR A 320 -5.06 -14.47 -20.08
CA THR A 320 -5.22 -13.23 -19.33
C THR A 320 -3.92 -12.83 -18.61
N ARG A 321 -3.17 -13.77 -18.05
CA ARG A 321 -1.86 -13.50 -17.41
C ARG A 321 -0.86 -12.92 -18.42
N GLU A 322 -0.79 -13.52 -19.61
CA GLU A 322 0.09 -13.05 -20.68
C GLU A 322 -0.32 -11.65 -21.19
N GLN A 323 -1.61 -11.42 -21.41
CA GLN A 323 -2.14 -10.10 -21.77
C GLN A 323 -1.87 -9.06 -20.68
N TRP A 324 -2.08 -9.42 -19.41
CA TRP A 324 -1.82 -8.55 -18.29
C TRP A 324 -0.33 -8.19 -18.21
N ALA A 325 0.59 -9.17 -18.29
CA ALA A 325 2.03 -8.91 -18.30
C ALA A 325 2.46 -8.00 -19.47
N GLU A 326 1.96 -8.23 -20.68
CA GLU A 326 2.27 -7.40 -21.85
C GLU A 326 1.74 -5.97 -21.70
N SER A 327 0.50 -5.83 -21.22
CA SER A 327 -0.13 -4.53 -20.92
C SER A 327 0.62 -3.76 -19.83
N HIS A 328 1.05 -4.46 -18.77
CA HIS A 328 1.78 -3.89 -17.64
C HIS A 328 3.08 -3.26 -18.11
N ILE A 329 3.90 -4.01 -18.87
CA ILE A 329 5.17 -3.49 -19.39
C ILE A 329 4.94 -2.30 -20.33
N TYR A 330 3.97 -2.41 -21.23
CA TYR A 330 3.65 -1.33 -22.17
C TYR A 330 3.28 -0.03 -21.45
N HIS A 331 2.35 -0.10 -20.48
CA HIS A 331 1.93 1.08 -19.73
C HIS A 331 2.97 1.60 -18.74
N MET A 332 3.78 0.69 -18.17
CA MET A 332 4.91 1.04 -17.33
C MET A 332 5.91 1.90 -18.12
N LEU A 333 6.36 1.45 -19.30
CA LEU A 333 7.29 2.20 -20.14
C LEU A 333 6.70 3.51 -20.66
N ALA A 334 5.40 3.52 -20.97
CA ALA A 334 4.69 4.71 -21.43
C ALA A 334 4.53 5.81 -20.35
N THR A 335 4.82 5.52 -19.07
CA THR A 335 4.54 6.43 -17.96
C THR A 335 5.75 6.81 -17.12
N VAL A 336 6.75 5.94 -16.96
CA VAL A 336 7.99 6.29 -16.24
C VAL A 336 8.79 7.38 -16.96
N ASP A 337 9.64 8.11 -16.24
CA ASP A 337 10.51 9.11 -16.86
C ASP A 337 11.65 8.45 -17.65
N GLU A 338 12.36 7.51 -17.05
CA GLU A 338 13.50 6.82 -17.68
C GLU A 338 13.58 5.34 -17.31
N TYR A 339 13.45 4.97 -16.04
CA TYR A 339 13.71 3.59 -15.57
C TYR A 339 12.45 2.85 -15.12
N ALA A 340 12.38 1.59 -15.48
CA ALA A 340 11.46 0.61 -14.91
C ALA A 340 12.18 -0.71 -14.63
N TRP A 341 11.63 -1.57 -13.77
CA TRP A 341 12.20 -2.89 -13.53
C TRP A 341 11.17 -4.02 -13.56
N VAL A 342 11.67 -5.22 -13.84
CA VAL A 342 10.90 -6.46 -13.75
C VAL A 342 11.43 -7.24 -12.56
N TYR A 343 10.55 -7.51 -11.60
CA TYR A 343 10.85 -8.20 -10.35
C TYR A 343 10.35 -9.65 -10.36
N THR A 344 11.20 -10.57 -9.90
CA THR A 344 10.88 -11.99 -9.71
C THR A 344 11.35 -12.53 -8.37
N GLU A 345 10.57 -13.45 -7.80
CA GLU A 345 10.96 -14.21 -6.62
C GLU A 345 11.32 -15.66 -6.93
N ARG A 346 10.61 -16.28 -7.86
CA ARG A 346 10.76 -17.72 -8.18
C ARG A 346 11.35 -17.98 -9.55
N MET A 347 12.03 -17.01 -10.14
CA MET A 347 12.76 -17.23 -11.39
C MET A 347 13.91 -16.22 -11.57
N ASN A 348 14.85 -16.53 -12.47
CA ASN A 348 15.87 -15.59 -12.94
C ASN A 348 16.14 -15.71 -14.44
N TRP A 349 16.68 -14.66 -15.06
CA TRP A 349 16.85 -14.59 -16.51
C TRP A 349 18.10 -15.29 -17.07
N TYR A 350 18.81 -16.02 -16.22
CA TYR A 350 20.08 -16.66 -16.54
C TYR A 350 20.11 -18.18 -16.34
N GLY A 351 18.97 -18.82 -16.04
CA GLY A 351 18.72 -20.24 -16.39
C GLY A 351 18.48 -21.22 -15.25
N GLU A 352 18.41 -20.79 -13.99
CA GLU A 352 18.31 -21.72 -12.84
C GLU A 352 16.88 -21.99 -12.36
N GLN A 353 15.92 -21.13 -12.73
CA GLN A 353 14.54 -21.23 -12.28
C GLN A 353 13.62 -20.54 -13.30
N LEU A 354 12.59 -21.23 -13.80
CA LEU A 354 11.92 -20.92 -15.08
C LEU A 354 10.38 -20.85 -14.99
N PHE A 355 9.79 -20.40 -13.88
CA PHE A 355 8.34 -20.18 -13.88
C PHE A 355 7.95 -18.70 -13.78
N PRO A 356 7.19 -18.16 -14.75
CA PRO A 356 6.83 -18.78 -16.03
C PRO A 356 8.07 -18.95 -16.96
N PRO A 357 8.04 -19.88 -17.92
CA PRO A 357 9.18 -20.13 -18.80
C PRO A 357 9.64 -18.89 -19.56
N LEU A 358 10.95 -18.76 -19.78
CA LEU A 358 11.51 -17.68 -20.61
C LEU A 358 10.95 -17.68 -22.03
N THR A 359 10.53 -18.84 -22.55
CA THR A 359 9.82 -18.96 -23.84
C THR A 359 8.47 -18.23 -23.87
N ILE A 360 7.90 -17.89 -22.71
CA ILE A 360 6.68 -17.09 -22.56
C ILE A 360 7.04 -15.63 -22.24
N LEU A 361 7.87 -15.38 -21.22
CA LEU A 361 8.17 -14.01 -20.78
C LEU A 361 8.99 -13.20 -21.76
N ASP A 362 10.04 -13.77 -22.36
CA ASP A 362 10.92 -13.00 -23.26
C ASP A 362 10.11 -12.45 -24.46
N PRO A 363 9.26 -13.25 -25.16
CA PRO A 363 8.41 -12.71 -26.20
C PRO A 363 7.43 -11.64 -25.72
N ILE A 364 6.84 -11.79 -24.53
CA ILE A 364 5.93 -10.78 -23.96
C ILE A 364 6.65 -9.44 -23.78
N ILE A 365 7.81 -9.45 -23.13
CA ILE A 365 8.58 -8.22 -22.89
C ILE A 365 9.01 -7.59 -24.21
N ARG A 366 9.49 -8.41 -25.16
CA ARG A 366 9.90 -7.93 -26.50
C ARG A 366 8.75 -7.30 -27.27
N ARG A 367 7.55 -7.89 -27.25
CA ARG A 367 6.36 -7.33 -27.92
C ARG A 367 5.92 -6.02 -27.27
N ALA A 368 5.81 -5.97 -25.93
CA ALA A 368 5.43 -4.76 -25.22
C ALA A 368 6.40 -3.60 -25.51
N ARG A 369 7.71 -3.88 -25.44
CA ARG A 369 8.76 -2.91 -25.80
C ARG A 369 8.70 -2.49 -27.25
N GLY A 370 8.58 -3.45 -28.18
CA GLY A 370 8.50 -3.16 -29.61
C GLY A 370 7.32 -2.25 -29.94
N LYS A 371 6.15 -2.49 -29.32
CA LYS A 371 4.99 -1.61 -29.46
C LYS A 371 5.23 -0.22 -28.89
N HIS A 372 5.81 -0.13 -27.69
CA HIS A 372 6.13 1.16 -27.08
C HIS A 372 7.14 1.96 -27.92
N ASP A 373 8.25 1.33 -28.30
CA ASP A 373 9.36 1.97 -29.02
C ASP A 373 9.00 2.28 -30.49
N GLY A 374 8.04 1.54 -31.06
CA GLY A 374 7.50 1.74 -32.41
C GLY A 374 6.27 2.65 -32.50
N ASP A 375 5.87 3.30 -31.41
CA ASP A 375 4.65 4.12 -31.32
C ASP A 375 3.34 3.37 -31.72
N GLU A 376 3.30 2.06 -31.47
CA GLU A 376 2.13 1.22 -31.71
C GLU A 376 1.20 1.20 -30.48
N VAL A 377 -0.10 1.06 -30.74
CA VAL A 377 -1.09 0.81 -29.68
C VAL A 377 -1.03 -0.65 -29.19
N LEU A 378 -1.37 -0.89 -27.92
CA LEU A 378 -1.32 -2.23 -27.32
C LEU A 378 -2.15 -3.28 -28.10
N GLY A 379 -3.29 -2.88 -28.66
CA GLY A 379 -4.13 -3.70 -29.55
C GLY A 379 -5.04 -4.72 -28.85
N PHE A 380 -5.07 -4.74 -27.52
CA PHE A 380 -6.00 -5.54 -26.72
C PHE A 380 -6.20 -4.90 -25.34
N ASP A 381 -7.19 -5.39 -24.60
CA ASP A 381 -7.49 -4.98 -23.24
C ASP A 381 -7.51 -6.20 -22.30
N PRO A 382 -6.66 -6.26 -21.25
CA PRO A 382 -6.68 -7.34 -20.27
C PRO A 382 -7.85 -7.25 -19.26
N GLU A 383 -8.47 -6.08 -19.11
CA GLU A 383 -9.44 -5.77 -18.05
C GLU A 383 -10.61 -6.77 -17.97
N PRO A 384 -11.27 -7.19 -19.08
CA PRO A 384 -12.36 -8.16 -19.00
C PRO A 384 -11.94 -9.52 -18.42
N GLY A 385 -10.69 -9.93 -18.63
CA GLY A 385 -10.14 -11.15 -18.04
C GLY A 385 -9.85 -11.00 -16.55
N LEU A 386 -9.36 -9.82 -16.14
CA LEU A 386 -9.08 -9.48 -14.75
C LEU A 386 -10.37 -9.38 -13.93
N ILE A 387 -11.42 -8.74 -14.46
CA ILE A 387 -12.75 -8.65 -13.84
C ILE A 387 -13.32 -10.05 -13.62
N LYS A 388 -13.20 -10.96 -14.59
CA LYS A 388 -13.61 -12.37 -14.41
C LYS A 388 -12.80 -13.08 -13.32
N GLY A 389 -11.51 -12.76 -13.18
CA GLY A 389 -10.68 -13.25 -12.08
C GLY A 389 -11.16 -12.75 -10.72
N MET A 390 -11.52 -11.47 -10.62
CA MET A 390 -12.08 -10.87 -9.40
C MET A 390 -13.43 -11.52 -9.03
N ALA A 391 -14.32 -11.75 -10.00
CA ALA A 391 -15.57 -12.46 -9.75
C ALA A 391 -15.34 -13.89 -9.23
N ARG A 392 -14.32 -14.61 -9.74
CA ARG A 392 -13.95 -15.94 -9.21
C ARG A 392 -13.36 -15.89 -7.81
N ILE A 393 -12.70 -14.79 -7.43
CA ILE A 393 -12.29 -14.55 -6.04
C ILE A 393 -13.53 -14.42 -5.17
N ASP A 394 -14.51 -13.61 -5.56
CA ASP A 394 -15.75 -13.44 -4.82
C ASP A 394 -16.48 -14.79 -4.65
N GLU A 395 -16.63 -15.58 -5.71
CA GLU A 395 -17.20 -16.94 -5.65
C GLU A 395 -16.38 -17.90 -4.79
N HIS A 396 -15.06 -17.74 -4.73
CA HIS A 396 -14.20 -18.56 -3.89
C HIS A 396 -14.40 -18.24 -2.41
N ILE A 397 -14.41 -16.94 -2.09
CA ILE A 397 -14.70 -16.43 -0.74
C ILE A 397 -16.08 -16.91 -0.30
N GLU A 398 -17.11 -16.71 -1.12
CA GLU A 398 -18.49 -17.12 -0.82
C GLU A 398 -18.64 -18.62 -0.54
N ARG A 399 -17.86 -19.47 -1.20
CA ARG A 399 -17.86 -20.92 -0.93
C ARG A 399 -17.19 -21.30 0.38
N GLN A 400 -16.28 -20.48 0.88
CA GLN A 400 -15.56 -20.75 2.12
C GLN A 400 -16.32 -20.25 3.34
N VAL A 401 -17.07 -19.14 3.22
CA VAL A 401 -17.79 -18.56 4.36
C VAL A 401 -19.00 -19.42 4.75
N LYS A 402 -18.97 -19.97 5.96
CA LYS A 402 -20.12 -20.65 6.56
C LYS A 402 -20.90 -19.66 7.43
N THR A 403 -22.01 -19.14 6.90
CA THR A 403 -22.89 -18.25 7.66
C THR A 403 -23.54 -18.99 8.83
N ARG A 404 -23.70 -18.33 9.97
CA ARG A 404 -24.30 -18.93 11.17
C ARG A 404 -25.83 -18.93 11.14
N ARG A 405 -26.44 -19.75 11.99
CA ARG A 405 -27.89 -19.76 12.24
C ARG A 405 -28.15 -19.71 13.74
N ALA A 406 -29.19 -19.01 14.16
CA ALA A 406 -29.72 -19.05 15.52
C ALA A 406 -31.25 -18.96 15.52
N THR A 407 -31.88 -19.68 16.46
CA THR A 407 -33.30 -19.56 16.75
C THR A 407 -33.49 -18.55 17.88
N ILE A 408 -34.20 -17.47 17.61
CA ILE A 408 -34.41 -16.37 18.55
C ILE A 408 -35.71 -16.62 19.30
N ARG A 409 -35.57 -16.86 20.60
CA ARG A 409 -36.68 -17.07 21.51
C ARG A 409 -37.48 -15.81 21.67
N ARG A 410 -38.79 -15.98 21.77
CA ARG A 410 -39.70 -14.90 22.15
C ARG A 410 -39.64 -14.70 23.67
N CYS A 411 -39.81 -13.46 24.13
CA CYS A 411 -39.90 -13.15 25.56
C CYS A 411 -41.02 -13.96 26.21
N ALA A 412 -40.70 -14.68 27.29
CA ALA A 412 -41.66 -15.51 28.03
C ALA A 412 -42.54 -14.71 29.02
N ALA A 413 -42.12 -13.49 29.39
CA ALA A 413 -42.78 -12.62 30.37
C ALA A 413 -42.77 -11.14 29.88
N ASP A 414 -42.21 -10.24 30.69
CA ASP A 414 -42.04 -8.81 30.39
C ASP A 414 -40.87 -8.54 29.44
N ALA A 415 -40.92 -7.40 28.75
CA ALA A 415 -39.81 -6.91 27.92
C ALA A 415 -38.54 -6.70 28.78
N PRO A 416 -37.34 -6.97 28.22
CA PRO A 416 -36.10 -6.69 28.92
C PRO A 416 -35.99 -5.23 29.32
N LYS A 417 -35.41 -4.97 30.49
CA LYS A 417 -35.07 -3.61 30.90
C LYS A 417 -33.84 -3.16 30.09
N ILE A 418 -33.86 -1.91 29.63
CA ILE A 418 -32.75 -1.29 28.88
C ILE A 418 -32.03 -0.31 29.81
N ASP A 419 -31.15 -0.82 30.67
CA ASP A 419 -30.35 -0.05 31.64
C ASP A 419 -28.82 -0.28 31.53
N GLY A 420 -28.39 -1.09 30.57
CA GLY A 420 -27.01 -1.41 30.24
C GLY A 420 -26.48 -2.65 30.95
N VAL A 421 -27.25 -3.27 31.84
CA VAL A 421 -26.84 -4.42 32.66
C VAL A 421 -27.75 -5.63 32.35
N PRO A 422 -27.33 -6.56 31.46
CA PRO A 422 -28.18 -7.66 31.01
C PRO A 422 -28.26 -8.80 32.04
N ASP A 423 -28.85 -8.52 33.19
CA ASP A 423 -28.93 -9.41 34.35
C ASP A 423 -30.36 -9.84 34.71
N ASP A 424 -31.39 -9.22 34.12
CA ASP A 424 -32.78 -9.56 34.38
C ASP A 424 -33.19 -10.93 33.82
N THR A 425 -34.39 -11.41 34.21
CA THR A 425 -34.89 -12.72 33.80
C THR A 425 -35.06 -12.83 32.28
N ALA A 426 -35.48 -11.76 31.59
CA ALA A 426 -35.67 -11.79 30.15
C ALA A 426 -34.34 -12.02 29.43
N TRP A 427 -33.23 -11.44 29.91
CA TRP A 427 -31.89 -11.70 29.38
C TRP A 427 -31.32 -13.06 29.75
N ARG A 428 -31.67 -13.62 30.91
CA ARG A 428 -31.26 -14.98 31.28
C ARG A 428 -31.91 -16.05 30.41
N ASP A 429 -33.14 -15.81 29.97
CA ASP A 429 -33.91 -16.75 29.14
C ASP A 429 -33.70 -16.54 27.63
N ALA A 430 -33.12 -15.40 27.23
CA ALA A 430 -32.83 -15.03 25.85
C ALA A 430 -31.88 -16.01 25.15
N THR A 431 -31.94 -16.04 23.82
CA THR A 431 -31.02 -16.84 23.00
C THR A 431 -29.62 -16.25 23.08
N GLU A 432 -28.67 -16.97 23.68
CA GLU A 432 -27.25 -16.66 23.55
C GLU A 432 -26.71 -17.13 22.19
N LEU A 433 -26.11 -16.21 21.44
CA LEU A 433 -25.47 -16.52 20.16
C LEU A 433 -24.05 -17.05 20.40
N GLY A 434 -23.59 -17.96 19.53
CA GLY A 434 -22.20 -18.43 19.57
C GLY A 434 -21.19 -17.27 19.46
N ALA A 435 -20.06 -17.39 20.16
CA ALA A 435 -19.06 -16.31 20.27
C ALA A 435 -18.64 -15.75 18.90
N PRO A 436 -18.58 -14.40 18.73
CA PRO A 436 -18.05 -13.78 17.53
C PRO A 436 -16.62 -14.24 17.21
N VAL A 437 -16.34 -14.40 15.93
CA VAL A 437 -15.01 -14.76 15.42
C VAL A 437 -14.34 -13.55 14.81
N ARG A 438 -13.01 -13.53 14.82
CA ARG A 438 -12.21 -12.50 14.16
C ARG A 438 -12.50 -12.47 12.67
N ILE A 439 -12.26 -11.32 12.06
CA ILE A 439 -12.33 -11.18 10.61
C ILE A 439 -10.91 -11.28 10.05
N ALA A 440 -10.81 -11.96 8.91
CA ALA A 440 -9.65 -11.99 8.04
C ALA A 440 -8.97 -10.62 7.91
N GLY A 441 -7.67 -10.52 8.24
CA GLY A 441 -6.92 -9.26 8.15
C GLY A 441 -6.96 -8.38 9.40
N SER A 442 -7.63 -8.80 10.48
CA SER A 442 -7.66 -8.10 11.78
C SER A 442 -6.30 -8.03 12.49
N THR A 443 -5.38 -8.96 12.24
CA THR A 443 -4.09 -9.03 12.96
C THR A 443 -2.87 -8.61 12.15
N TYR A 444 -2.91 -8.66 10.81
CA TYR A 444 -1.79 -8.24 9.94
C TYR A 444 -2.31 -7.88 8.54
N SER A 445 -3.03 -6.77 8.38
CA SER A 445 -3.30 -6.15 7.06
C SER A 445 -3.82 -4.72 7.14
N VAL A 446 -4.35 -4.28 8.28
CA VAL A 446 -4.78 -2.87 8.49
C VAL A 446 -3.59 -1.89 8.54
N VAL A 447 -2.36 -2.38 8.70
CA VAL A 447 -1.15 -1.53 8.76
C VAL A 447 -0.35 -1.49 7.44
N ALA A 448 -0.66 -2.35 6.46
CA ALA A 448 0.09 -2.42 5.20
C ALA A 448 -0.68 -1.94 3.95
N HIS A 449 -2.00 -1.79 4.03
CA HIS A 449 -2.83 -1.26 2.96
C HIS A 449 -3.71 -0.13 3.48
N GLY A 450 -3.06 0.99 3.84
CA GLY A 450 -3.69 2.26 4.18
C GLY A 450 -4.44 2.91 3.02
N SER A 451 -5.37 2.18 2.41
CA SER A 451 -6.55 2.80 1.87
C SER A 451 -7.32 3.36 3.07
N PHE A 452 -7.43 4.69 3.13
CA PHE A 452 -8.76 5.23 3.32
C PHE A 452 -9.60 4.75 2.12
N LEU A 453 -10.01 3.47 2.14
CA LEU A 453 -11.41 3.21 1.89
C LEU A 453 -12.10 4.08 2.93
N PRO A 454 -13.15 4.85 2.61
CA PRO A 454 -13.82 5.60 3.65
C PRO A 454 -14.03 4.58 4.77
N ARG A 455 -13.52 4.88 5.97
CA ARG A 455 -13.45 3.98 7.13
C ARG A 455 -14.88 3.68 7.66
N TRP A 456 -15.85 3.87 6.77
CA TRP A 456 -17.26 4.15 6.84
C TRP A 456 -17.85 3.90 5.44
N GLY A 457 -18.54 2.79 5.25
CA GLY A 457 -19.64 2.74 4.29
C GLY A 457 -20.83 3.47 4.91
N PHE A 458 -20.75 4.79 4.95
CA PHE A 458 -21.81 5.69 5.41
C PHE A 458 -22.33 6.58 4.27
N ALA A 459 -22.25 6.10 3.04
CA ALA A 459 -23.02 6.65 1.95
C ALA A 459 -23.08 5.58 0.87
N GLY A 460 -24.27 5.33 0.36
CA GLY A 460 -24.46 4.62 -0.87
C GLY A 460 -23.65 5.23 -1.98
N LEU A 461 -22.57 4.54 -2.29
CA LEU A 461 -21.89 4.69 -3.55
C LEU A 461 -21.67 3.30 -4.11
N ARG A 462 -22.69 2.86 -4.86
CA ARG A 462 -22.52 2.08 -6.09
C ARG A 462 -21.44 0.99 -5.99
N MET A 463 -21.87 -0.27 -6.03
CA MET A 463 -21.21 -1.30 -6.86
C MET A 463 -21.32 -0.96 -8.36
N ARG A 464 -20.94 0.28 -8.71
CA ARG A 464 -20.74 0.94 -10.00
C ARG A 464 -19.81 2.16 -9.88
N ALA A 465 -19.15 2.38 -8.74
CA ALA A 465 -18.10 3.39 -8.61
C ALA A 465 -16.98 2.91 -7.67
N GLY A 466 -15.95 2.32 -8.27
CA GLY A 466 -14.61 2.74 -7.89
C GLY A 466 -14.02 2.20 -6.59
N LEU A 467 -13.80 0.87 -6.47
CA LEU A 467 -12.38 0.55 -6.42
C LEU A 467 -11.87 1.06 -7.75
N PRO A 468 -10.96 2.04 -7.77
CA PRO A 468 -10.38 2.44 -9.03
C PRO A 468 -10.01 1.15 -9.78
N ALA A 469 -10.55 0.88 -10.98
CA ALA A 469 -10.47 -0.42 -11.69
C ALA A 469 -9.03 -0.88 -12.00
N TRP A 470 -8.06 -0.14 -11.49
CA TRP A 470 -6.63 -0.28 -11.61
C TRP A 470 -5.94 -0.82 -10.36
N ASP A 471 -6.49 -0.71 -9.14
CA ASP A 471 -5.86 -1.26 -7.93
C ASP A 471 -6.32 -2.72 -7.73
N ILE A 472 -5.50 -3.66 -8.18
CA ILE A 472 -5.69 -5.08 -7.91
C ILE A 472 -5.47 -5.30 -6.41
N PRO A 473 -6.38 -6.00 -5.70
CA PRO A 473 -6.13 -6.38 -4.32
C PRO A 473 -4.80 -7.12 -4.22
N ALA A 474 -3.87 -6.57 -3.43
CA ALA A 474 -2.58 -7.21 -3.24
C ALA A 474 -2.78 -8.65 -2.76
N HIS A 475 -3.67 -8.86 -1.79
CA HIS A 475 -4.08 -10.16 -1.26
C HIS A 475 -5.57 -10.42 -1.46
N VAL A 476 -5.91 -11.69 -1.67
CA VAL A 476 -7.27 -12.22 -1.45
C VAL A 476 -7.42 -12.47 0.05
N ALA A 477 -8.47 -11.93 0.64
CA ALA A 477 -8.72 -12.10 2.07
C ALA A 477 -9.07 -13.56 2.39
N MET A 478 -8.44 -14.11 3.43
CA MET A 478 -8.60 -15.50 3.88
C MET A 478 -9.31 -15.51 5.23
N LEU A 479 -10.38 -16.30 5.39
CA LEU A 479 -11.15 -16.38 6.64
C LEU A 479 -10.26 -16.60 7.87
N ASP A 480 -10.51 -15.82 8.91
CA ASP A 480 -10.06 -16.10 10.27
C ASP A 480 -11.29 -16.59 11.04
N GLU A 481 -11.24 -17.80 11.61
CA GLU A 481 -12.35 -18.35 12.41
C GLU A 481 -11.96 -18.46 13.90
N ALA A 482 -10.81 -17.92 14.31
CA ALA A 482 -10.48 -17.84 15.71
C ALA A 482 -11.40 -16.84 16.44
N THR A 483 -11.71 -17.14 17.69
CA THR A 483 -12.40 -16.22 18.59
C THR A 483 -11.57 -14.95 18.83
N GLY A 484 -12.23 -13.86 19.20
CA GLY A 484 -11.55 -12.64 19.64
C GLY A 484 -10.55 -12.89 20.77
N THR A 485 -9.54 -12.01 20.87
CA THR A 485 -8.53 -12.06 21.94
C THR A 485 -9.12 -11.80 23.34
N VAL A 486 -10.29 -11.17 23.40
CA VAL A 486 -11.13 -11.04 24.59
C VAL A 486 -12.55 -11.50 24.25
N ALA A 487 -13.28 -11.98 25.26
CA ALA A 487 -14.61 -12.54 25.05
C ALA A 487 -15.64 -11.46 24.65
N THR A 488 -16.58 -11.84 23.80
CA THR A 488 -17.78 -11.07 23.49
C THR A 488 -18.98 -12.01 23.55
N THR A 489 -19.94 -11.70 24.41
CA THR A 489 -21.17 -12.48 24.55
C THR A 489 -22.33 -11.68 23.97
N VAL A 490 -23.17 -12.34 23.17
CA VAL A 490 -24.33 -11.71 22.52
C VAL A 490 -25.58 -12.51 22.89
N ARG A 491 -26.61 -11.83 23.38
CA ARG A 491 -27.93 -12.41 23.65
C ARG A 491 -29.00 -11.67 22.87
N MET A 492 -29.99 -12.40 22.38
CA MET A 492 -31.10 -11.86 21.60
C MET A 492 -32.43 -12.47 22.02
N THR A 493 -33.45 -11.64 22.10
CA THR A 493 -34.84 -12.03 22.33
C THR A 493 -35.76 -11.02 21.61
N TYR A 494 -37.06 -11.29 21.56
CA TYR A 494 -38.01 -10.40 20.91
C TYR A 494 -39.44 -10.53 21.45
N ASP A 495 -40.26 -9.51 21.18
CA ASP A 495 -41.71 -9.54 21.37
C ASP A 495 -42.43 -8.85 20.18
N ASP A 496 -43.71 -8.48 20.33
CA ASP A 496 -44.47 -7.79 19.27
C ASP A 496 -44.05 -6.34 19.05
N ALA A 497 -43.37 -5.72 20.02
CA ALA A 497 -42.96 -4.32 19.96
C ALA A 497 -41.57 -4.16 19.35
N ALA A 498 -40.60 -4.98 19.78
CA ALA A 498 -39.20 -4.78 19.43
C ALA A 498 -38.37 -6.08 19.35
N LEU A 499 -37.24 -5.94 18.68
CA LEU A 499 -36.09 -6.83 18.79
C LEU A 499 -35.16 -6.30 19.90
N TYR A 500 -34.74 -7.20 20.80
CA TYR A 500 -33.84 -6.86 21.89
C TYR A 500 -32.49 -7.57 21.72
N VAL A 501 -31.39 -6.82 21.87
CA VAL A 501 -30.03 -7.34 21.77
C VAL A 501 -29.19 -6.85 22.95
N ALA A 502 -28.58 -7.77 23.68
CA ALA A 502 -27.60 -7.47 24.71
C ALA A 502 -26.21 -7.95 24.27
N ILE A 503 -25.20 -7.10 24.42
CA ILE A 503 -23.82 -7.41 24.05
C ILE A 503 -22.93 -7.07 25.24
N ARG A 504 -22.18 -8.06 25.73
CA ARG A 504 -21.14 -7.89 26.73
C ARG A 504 -19.77 -7.99 26.06
N CYS A 505 -18.95 -6.98 26.26
CA CYS A 505 -17.63 -6.81 25.67
C CYS A 505 -16.56 -6.84 26.78
N ASP A 506 -15.95 -7.99 27.04
CA ASP A 506 -14.86 -8.10 28.00
C ASP A 506 -13.61 -7.35 27.49
N GLU A 507 -12.84 -6.76 28.38
CA GLU A 507 -11.60 -6.03 28.11
C GLU A 507 -10.53 -6.29 29.17
N LEU A 508 -9.28 -6.01 28.81
CA LEU A 508 -8.12 -6.24 29.70
C LEU A 508 -8.04 -5.24 30.86
N SER A 509 -8.59 -4.03 30.67
CA SER A 509 -8.65 -2.96 31.67
C SER A 509 -9.57 -1.84 31.17
N GLU A 510 -9.96 -0.93 32.08
CA GLU A 510 -10.78 0.23 31.75
C GLU A 510 -10.08 1.13 30.71
N ALA A 511 -8.76 1.30 30.81
CA ALA A 511 -7.96 2.09 29.89
C ALA A 511 -7.92 1.51 28.46
N ALA A 512 -8.30 0.23 28.28
CA ALA A 512 -8.44 -0.38 26.97
C ALA A 512 -9.77 -0.03 26.29
N ILE A 513 -10.78 0.43 27.04
CA ILE A 513 -12.09 0.85 26.52
C ILE A 513 -11.96 2.28 25.97
N ARG A 514 -11.98 2.42 24.65
CA ARG A 514 -11.82 3.71 23.97
C ARG A 514 -13.11 4.08 23.27
N ALA A 515 -13.70 5.23 23.60
CA ALA A 515 -14.85 5.77 22.89
C ALA A 515 -14.46 7.06 22.16
N SER A 516 -15.17 7.37 21.08
CA SER A 516 -14.98 8.59 20.29
C SER A 516 -16.32 9.10 19.76
N GLY A 517 -16.37 10.36 19.36
CA GLY A 517 -17.60 11.07 18.99
C GLY A 517 -18.13 11.97 20.11
N ARG A 518 -18.97 12.95 19.73
CA ARG A 518 -19.52 13.96 20.65
C ARG A 518 -21.04 14.13 20.57
N ARG A 519 -21.67 13.56 19.54
CA ARG A 519 -23.11 13.62 19.29
C ARG A 519 -23.56 12.39 18.51
N ARG A 520 -24.85 12.06 18.58
CA ARG A 520 -25.46 11.03 17.75
C ARG A 520 -25.13 11.27 16.27
N ASP A 521 -24.89 10.19 15.56
CA ASP A 521 -24.49 10.14 14.15
C ASP A 521 -23.17 10.85 13.83
N ALA A 522 -22.28 11.02 14.82
CA ALA A 522 -20.94 11.55 14.58
C ALA A 522 -20.04 10.48 13.93
N ASP A 523 -19.49 10.80 12.76
CA ASP A 523 -18.51 9.96 12.04
C ASP A 523 -17.33 9.52 12.92
N ALA A 524 -16.97 10.31 13.92
CA ALA A 524 -15.87 10.01 14.84
C ALA A 524 -16.11 8.75 15.70
N ILE A 525 -17.33 8.18 15.73
CA ILE A 525 -17.69 7.03 16.58
C ILE A 525 -16.76 5.81 16.39
N GLY A 526 -16.31 5.55 15.18
CA GLY A 526 -15.41 4.43 14.85
C GLY A 526 -13.94 4.76 14.82
N ASP A 527 -13.55 5.93 15.31
CA ASP A 527 -12.19 6.13 15.82
C ASP A 527 -12.01 5.48 17.21
N GLY A 528 -13.12 5.05 17.84
CA GLY A 528 -13.15 4.26 19.07
C GLY A 528 -13.70 2.85 18.88
N ASP A 529 -13.88 2.17 20.00
CA ASP A 529 -14.56 0.89 20.13
C ASP A 529 -16.06 1.08 19.90
N TYR A 530 -16.70 0.11 19.28
CA TYR A 530 -18.15 0.06 19.12
C TYR A 530 -18.63 -1.36 18.90
N VAL A 531 -19.94 -1.55 19.07
CA VAL A 531 -20.67 -2.71 18.57
C VAL A 531 -21.65 -2.28 17.49
N GLU A 532 -21.95 -3.19 16.58
CA GLU A 532 -22.84 -2.95 15.45
C GLU A 532 -23.81 -4.14 15.29
N LEU A 533 -25.11 -3.83 15.22
CA LEU A 533 -26.17 -4.74 14.79
C LEU A 533 -26.60 -4.35 13.38
N SER A 534 -26.45 -5.26 12.42
CA SER A 534 -27.00 -5.10 11.08
C SER A 534 -28.06 -6.18 10.83
N ILE A 535 -29.27 -5.81 10.43
CA ILE A 535 -30.39 -6.73 10.21
C ILE A 535 -31.17 -6.40 8.94
N SER A 536 -31.50 -7.44 8.17
CA SER A 536 -32.21 -7.31 6.91
C SER A 536 -33.67 -6.86 7.12
N ARG A 537 -34.16 -5.98 6.24
CA ARG A 537 -35.57 -5.57 6.25
C ARG A 537 -36.48 -6.70 5.74
N HIS A 538 -35.94 -7.56 4.88
CA HIS A 538 -36.60 -8.71 4.26
C HIS A 538 -35.69 -9.95 4.23
N VAL A 539 -36.15 -11.07 3.67
CA VAL A 539 -35.33 -12.30 3.51
C VAL A 539 -34.06 -12.03 2.68
N ASN A 540 -34.17 -11.17 1.66
CA ASN A 540 -33.00 -10.70 0.92
C ASN A 540 -32.23 -9.66 1.76
N PRO A 541 -30.96 -9.92 2.12
CA PRO A 541 -30.19 -9.07 3.03
C PRO A 541 -29.68 -7.77 2.37
N ILE A 542 -29.83 -7.60 1.05
CA ILE A 542 -29.33 -6.40 0.36
C ILE A 542 -29.85 -5.12 1.00
N ARG A 543 -31.15 -5.08 1.35
CA ARG A 543 -31.71 -3.98 2.17
C ARG A 543 -31.69 -4.37 3.64
N HIS A 544 -30.96 -3.59 4.43
CA HIS A 544 -30.76 -3.82 5.85
C HIS A 544 -30.67 -2.50 6.61
N VAL A 545 -30.98 -2.53 7.90
CA VAL A 545 -30.76 -1.40 8.81
C VAL A 545 -29.59 -1.74 9.72
N THR A 546 -28.82 -0.72 10.09
CA THR A 546 -27.66 -0.84 10.96
C THR A 546 -27.82 0.06 12.16
N PHE A 547 -27.48 -0.45 13.34
CA PHE A 547 -27.48 0.26 14.61
C PHE A 547 -26.13 0.07 15.29
N VAL A 548 -25.48 1.17 15.68
CA VAL A 548 -24.15 1.19 16.29
C VAL A 548 -24.22 1.88 17.64
N VAL A 549 -23.55 1.30 18.64
CA VAL A 549 -23.38 1.90 19.96
C VAL A 549 -21.93 1.81 20.39
N ASN A 550 -21.37 2.90 20.92
CA ASN A 550 -20.04 2.93 21.53
C ASN A 550 -20.11 2.82 23.07
N PRO A 551 -18.97 2.65 23.76
CA PRO A 551 -18.94 2.55 25.23
C PRO A 551 -19.46 3.79 25.99
N ASP A 552 -19.58 4.94 25.34
CA ASP A 552 -20.15 6.16 25.96
C ASP A 552 -21.66 6.29 25.70
N GLY A 553 -22.29 5.25 25.12
CA GLY A 553 -23.73 5.26 24.79
C GLY A 553 -24.07 6.10 23.57
N LEU A 554 -23.08 6.51 22.78
CA LEU A 554 -23.32 7.24 21.54
C LEU A 554 -23.93 6.31 20.50
N GLN A 555 -25.04 6.76 19.91
CA GLN A 555 -25.77 6.02 18.90
C GLN A 555 -25.40 6.50 17.49
N TRP A 556 -25.46 5.58 16.54
CA TRP A 556 -25.40 5.85 15.11
C TRP A 556 -26.28 4.84 14.37
N ASP A 557 -27.03 5.26 13.34
CA ASP A 557 -27.82 4.34 12.51
C ASP A 557 -27.88 4.70 11.01
N ALA A 558 -28.33 3.74 10.20
CA ALA A 558 -28.62 3.92 8.78
C ALA A 558 -29.58 2.87 8.22
N ASP A 559 -30.26 3.23 7.13
CA ASP A 559 -30.89 2.27 6.22
C ASP A 559 -29.96 2.02 5.03
N SER A 560 -29.26 0.89 5.11
CA SER A 560 -28.31 0.41 4.11
C SER A 560 -27.21 1.45 3.86
N ASP A 561 -27.47 2.29 2.88
CA ASP A 561 -26.57 3.26 2.27
C ASP A 561 -26.98 4.71 2.62
N ASP A 562 -28.17 4.90 3.20
CA ASP A 562 -28.69 6.19 3.64
C ASP A 562 -28.37 6.41 5.12
N VAL A 563 -27.37 7.23 5.39
CA VAL A 563 -26.92 7.58 6.73
C VAL A 563 -27.56 8.83 7.29
N SER A 564 -28.44 9.45 6.51
CA SER A 564 -29.33 10.48 7.02
C SER A 564 -30.61 9.90 7.61
N TRP A 565 -30.82 8.59 7.44
CA TRP A 565 -31.91 7.86 8.07
C TRP A 565 -31.68 7.78 9.57
N ASP A 566 -32.66 8.25 10.34
CA ASP A 566 -32.59 8.35 11.79
C ASP A 566 -33.83 7.68 12.40
N ALA A 567 -33.64 6.56 13.09
CA ALA A 567 -34.73 5.81 13.70
C ALA A 567 -34.83 6.05 15.21
N ALA A 568 -36.06 6.01 15.72
CA ALA A 568 -36.31 5.99 17.15
C ALA A 568 -36.07 4.56 17.69
N TRP A 569 -34.93 4.34 18.33
CA TRP A 569 -34.57 3.10 19.04
C TRP A 569 -33.85 3.43 20.35
N GLN A 570 -33.82 2.48 21.28
CA GLN A 570 -33.27 2.70 22.62
C GLN A 570 -31.98 1.91 22.82
N SER A 571 -31.05 2.48 23.57
CA SER A 571 -29.90 1.73 24.09
C SER A 571 -29.46 2.26 25.45
N ALA A 572 -28.89 1.40 26.26
CA ALA A 572 -28.23 1.77 27.51
C ALA A 572 -26.89 1.03 27.62
N VAL A 573 -25.89 1.68 28.22
CA VAL A 573 -24.52 1.17 28.34
C VAL A 573 -24.09 1.16 29.79
N HIS A 574 -23.42 0.08 30.19
CA HIS A 574 -22.73 -0.03 31.46
C HIS A 574 -21.23 -0.22 31.22
N ARG A 575 -20.39 0.49 31.99
CA ARG A 575 -18.93 0.36 31.96
C ARG A 575 -18.43 -0.13 33.32
N ALA A 576 -17.46 -1.04 33.29
CA ALA A 576 -16.75 -1.54 34.45
C ALA A 576 -15.26 -1.71 34.12
N ASP A 577 -14.45 -2.08 35.12
CA ASP A 577 -12.98 -2.13 35.01
C ASP A 577 -12.48 -3.10 33.93
N ASN A 578 -13.22 -4.17 33.64
CA ASN A 578 -12.80 -5.24 32.73
C ASN A 578 -13.86 -5.60 31.68
N TYR A 579 -14.89 -4.79 31.53
CA TYR A 579 -15.87 -4.95 30.45
C TYR A 579 -16.71 -3.69 30.26
N TRP A 580 -17.39 -3.63 29.12
CA TRP A 580 -18.57 -2.79 28.97
C TRP A 580 -19.70 -3.63 28.36
N SER A 581 -20.94 -3.27 28.62
CA SER A 581 -22.11 -3.93 28.05
C SER A 581 -23.10 -2.92 27.51
N VAL A 582 -23.88 -3.34 26.53
CA VAL A 582 -24.95 -2.55 25.94
C VAL A 582 -26.19 -3.41 25.76
N GLU A 583 -27.33 -2.80 26.02
CA GLU A 583 -28.65 -3.32 25.68
C GLU A 583 -29.28 -2.41 24.63
N ILE A 584 -29.90 -3.00 23.61
CA ILE A 584 -30.48 -2.32 22.46
C ILE A 584 -31.91 -2.83 22.29
N ALA A 585 -32.88 -1.91 22.18
CA ALA A 585 -34.25 -2.20 21.79
C ALA A 585 -34.57 -1.50 20.46
N VAL A 586 -34.79 -2.30 19.41
CA VAL A 586 -35.13 -1.80 18.07
C VAL A 586 -36.60 -2.09 17.77
N PRO A 587 -37.46 -1.07 17.68
CA PRO A 587 -38.86 -1.26 17.31
C PRO A 587 -38.97 -1.91 15.93
N TRP A 588 -39.93 -2.82 15.77
CA TRP A 588 -40.10 -3.50 14.48
C TRP A 588 -40.42 -2.56 13.32
N SER A 589 -41.01 -1.40 13.59
CA SER A 589 -41.23 -0.33 12.60
C SER A 589 -39.93 0.26 12.04
N ALA A 590 -38.83 0.23 12.80
CA ALA A 590 -37.52 0.67 12.32
C ALA A 590 -36.90 -0.35 11.35
N ILE A 591 -37.22 -1.65 11.49
CA ILE A 591 -36.71 -2.73 10.63
C ILE A 591 -37.68 -3.00 9.47
N SER A 592 -38.88 -3.48 9.76
CA SER A 592 -39.99 -3.63 8.82
C SER A 592 -41.29 -3.89 9.57
N SER A 593 -41.47 -5.13 10.03
CA SER A 593 -42.63 -5.58 10.81
C SER A 593 -42.20 -6.70 11.75
N ALA A 594 -42.98 -6.91 12.81
CA ALA A 594 -42.76 -8.01 13.74
C ALA A 594 -42.76 -9.35 12.98
N PRO A 595 -41.80 -10.25 13.26
CA PRO A 595 -41.78 -11.57 12.67
C PRO A 595 -42.91 -12.41 13.27
N GLY A 596 -43.59 -13.19 12.43
CA GLY A 596 -44.40 -14.30 12.91
C GLY A 596 -43.52 -15.51 13.27
N SER A 597 -44.11 -16.49 13.95
CA SER A 597 -43.45 -17.78 14.24
C SER A 597 -42.90 -18.43 12.96
N GLY A 598 -41.65 -18.90 13.01
CA GLY A 598 -40.90 -19.47 11.90
C GLY A 598 -40.39 -18.46 10.87
N ALA A 599 -40.62 -17.15 11.06
CA ALA A 599 -40.11 -16.14 10.14
C ALA A 599 -38.58 -16.05 10.23
N VAL A 600 -37.97 -15.68 9.10
CA VAL A 600 -36.52 -15.57 8.98
C VAL A 600 -36.10 -14.14 8.67
N ARG A 601 -35.02 -13.69 9.31
CA ARG A 601 -34.24 -12.51 8.95
C ARG A 601 -32.76 -12.86 8.85
N ARG A 602 -32.01 -12.03 8.14
CA ARG A 602 -30.56 -12.15 8.03
C ARG A 602 -29.93 -11.04 8.86
N ALA A 603 -28.96 -11.36 9.71
CA ALA A 603 -28.32 -10.37 10.56
C ALA A 603 -26.84 -10.66 10.82
N ASN A 604 -26.09 -9.64 11.25
CA ASN A 604 -24.77 -9.82 11.84
C ASN A 604 -24.60 -8.90 13.06
N ILE A 605 -23.74 -9.35 13.98
CA ILE A 605 -23.36 -8.60 15.18
C ILE A 605 -21.85 -8.48 15.16
N CYS A 606 -21.35 -7.26 15.23
CA CYS A 606 -19.95 -6.95 15.04
C CYS A 606 -19.41 -6.14 16.23
N ARG A 607 -18.10 -6.25 16.49
CA ARG A 607 -17.38 -5.46 17.49
C ARG A 607 -16.07 -4.97 16.91
N GLN A 608 -15.77 -3.70 17.12
CA GLN A 608 -14.47 -3.09 16.89
C GLN A 608 -13.77 -2.78 18.21
N ARG A 609 -12.47 -3.06 18.26
CA ARG A 609 -11.55 -2.66 19.33
C ARG A 609 -10.40 -1.84 18.74
N THR A 610 -10.00 -0.78 19.43
CA THR A 610 -9.00 0.18 18.94
C THR A 610 -7.75 0.26 19.82
N ALA A 611 -7.86 -0.05 21.12
CA ALA A 611 -6.68 -0.22 21.98
C ALA A 611 -5.82 -1.40 21.51
N HIS A 612 -6.47 -2.47 21.11
CA HIS A 612 -5.89 -3.61 20.41
C HIS A 612 -6.69 -3.81 19.11
N PRO A 613 -6.22 -3.27 17.98
CA PRO A 613 -6.94 -3.30 16.71
C PRO A 613 -7.44 -4.70 16.37
N GLU A 614 -8.74 -4.91 16.50
CA GLU A 614 -9.39 -6.20 16.32
C GLU A 614 -10.82 -5.97 15.88
N LEU A 615 -11.25 -6.75 14.89
CA LEU A 615 -12.62 -6.79 14.40
C LEU A 615 -13.16 -8.20 14.56
N THR A 616 -14.33 -8.33 15.19
CA THR A 616 -15.03 -9.61 15.33
C THR A 616 -16.47 -9.51 14.83
N SER A 617 -17.01 -10.61 14.33
CA SER A 617 -18.39 -10.74 13.85
C SER A 617 -19.01 -12.07 14.26
N TRP A 618 -20.30 -12.09 14.56
CA TRP A 618 -21.05 -13.30 14.87
C TRP A 618 -21.06 -14.26 13.68
N SER A 619 -21.61 -13.83 12.55
CA SER A 619 -21.49 -14.57 11.29
C SER A 619 -20.17 -14.17 10.60
N PRO A 620 -19.30 -15.13 10.23
CA PRO A 620 -17.99 -14.81 9.66
C PRO A 620 -18.09 -13.94 8.39
N THR A 621 -17.17 -12.98 8.25
CA THR A 621 -16.98 -12.16 7.05
C THR A 621 -15.49 -12.00 6.77
N VAL A 622 -15.14 -11.49 5.59
CA VAL A 622 -13.79 -11.63 5.01
C VAL A 622 -13.17 -10.30 4.59
N THR A 623 -13.98 -9.24 4.42
CA THR A 623 -13.46 -7.92 3.98
C THR A 623 -14.13 -6.72 4.64
N ARG A 624 -15.41 -6.83 5.05
CA ARG A 624 -16.19 -5.75 5.65
C ARG A 624 -17.15 -6.31 6.71
N LEU A 625 -17.35 -5.58 7.81
CA LEU A 625 -18.33 -5.93 8.85
C LEU A 625 -19.76 -5.99 8.27
N ARG A 626 -20.07 -5.05 7.38
CA ARG A 626 -21.37 -4.90 6.71
C ARG A 626 -21.37 -5.44 5.28
N ASP A 627 -21.13 -6.73 5.13
CA ASP A 627 -21.37 -7.44 3.87
C ASP A 627 -22.64 -8.32 4.01
N PRO A 628 -23.78 -7.89 3.44
CA PRO A 628 -25.05 -8.60 3.61
C PRO A 628 -25.03 -10.03 3.05
N ARG A 629 -24.09 -10.37 2.16
CA ARG A 629 -23.92 -11.75 1.64
C ARG A 629 -23.61 -12.74 2.78
N PHE A 630 -22.91 -12.27 3.80
CA PHE A 630 -22.38 -13.09 4.90
C PHE A 630 -23.18 -12.99 6.21
N PHE A 631 -24.31 -12.28 6.21
CA PHE A 631 -25.19 -12.23 7.38
C PHE A 631 -25.65 -13.63 7.78
N GLY A 632 -25.67 -13.92 9.07
CA GLY A 632 -26.24 -15.15 9.61
C GLY A 632 -27.75 -15.18 9.44
N THR A 633 -28.37 -16.31 9.79
CA THR A 633 -29.81 -16.54 9.72
C THR A 633 -30.41 -16.51 11.13
N LEU A 634 -31.34 -15.61 11.37
CA LEU A 634 -32.16 -15.57 12.57
C LEU A 634 -33.54 -16.13 12.24
N GLU A 635 -33.95 -17.16 12.98
CA GLU A 635 -35.26 -17.80 12.88
C GLU A 635 -36.04 -17.50 14.15
N PHE A 636 -37.21 -16.88 14.05
CA PHE A 636 -37.99 -16.41 15.20
C PHE A 636 -39.04 -17.45 15.61
N GLU A 637 -39.13 -17.78 16.91
CA GLU A 637 -40.03 -18.82 17.44
C GLU A 637 -41.51 -18.52 17.27
#